data_AF-F2APL1-F1
#
_entry.id   AF-F2APL1-F1
#
_cell.length_a   1.000
_cell.length_b   1.000
_cell.length_c   1.000
_cell.angle_alpha   90.00
_cell.angle_beta   90.00
_cell.angle_gamma   90.00
#
_symmetry.space_group_name_H-M   'P 1'
#
loop_
_entity.id
_entity.type
_entity.pdbx_description
1 polymer ?
#
loop_
_entity_poly.entity_id
_entity_poly.type
_entity_poly.pdbx_seq_one_letter_code
_entity_poly.pdbx_strand_id
1 'polypeptide(L)'
;MFSAKGRDGETDIWGLACFPEDYDASSDKKYPVVEYIYAGPHDSHVPKSFRSAPWHRAYLDAGFIVVQIDGMGTANRSKAFHDVCWHNLKDAGFPDRIAWMKALAKEHPAMDLERVGIFGTSAGGQNTGSALLFHGDFYDAGVAACGCHDNRMDKASWNEQWMGYPVGDHYSECSNIDNAANLVGDLFLIVGELDTNVPPESTLRFADALIKAGKDFDMLVMPGVGHSDGGAYGKRRTLEFFIEKLKPGNSAEKSTSESTPEIATPLIQTEKLQPQTAWMDIQNHYQTDLETLKRRLPVRVSEERLSQTSAFLKAWESKLQTALDAEGDEALSESDIEVARELQSAINDEKNVLKTDLDSSEKLRQLAPFVDQLISLTDLSNRVKPLDGQAMAADVQTLNESLPASMEGSDSGENTEPNSVSVSQPVLDAAADLVDAYESWQTFYEGYHPDFNWWVLDLAKDTGDKLRAWKATLKVDEELTKKQSEQVASDSSALPAPAETFVFGEAYPPIQTWSQREATWMPTIVRRFTRRGRDREKKAAQLPRWKEDLAALELDGKPFEEWSLDDQVDWHLLTAEVDTQIERKRIEDSGEKLPPATSSVEKDLSGTPVGRERIELELRRQFIDHSPEELIELAEREYAIVRSEMVRVAQDMGLGDDWKAAVERMKNHHVAPGQQPVLIGEMAEQSVDWLRKRDWITVPPFADYCWRMIMMTPERQKVNPFFTGGEVISVSFPTSEMSPSDKRQSLRGNNIGYARATVHHELIPGHHLQMFSNERYQPHRRTMSTPFWLEGLAVYWELKLYDDGFARTPEERMGMLVWRAHRCARIIFSLNFHLGRFSPDQCVDFLVDNVGFERRNATAEVRRSIGPSYPPLYQAAYMLGALQIRQLHREMVLSGEMTEREFHDSIMEAGMLPIAMLREILKQEPLQRDEPPRWKFN
;
A
#
# COMPACT_ATOMS: atom_id res chain seq x y z
N MET A 1 -0.35 -40.54 -4.89
CA MET A 1 -1.40 -40.47 -5.93
C MET A 1 -2.32 -41.66 -5.71
N PHE A 2 -3.63 -41.46 -5.76
CA PHE A 2 -4.63 -42.49 -5.54
C PHE A 2 -5.75 -42.33 -6.58
N SER A 3 -6.38 -43.44 -6.96
CA SER A 3 -7.50 -43.45 -7.90
C SER A 3 -8.64 -44.28 -7.35
N ALA A 4 -9.87 -43.80 -7.51
CA ALA A 4 -11.08 -44.52 -7.13
C ALA A 4 -12.17 -44.33 -8.19
N LYS A 5 -13.17 -45.22 -8.20
CA LYS A 5 -14.33 -45.07 -9.08
C LYS A 5 -15.16 -43.86 -8.67
N GLY A 6 -15.55 -43.06 -9.66
CA GLY A 6 -16.45 -41.92 -9.51
C GLY A 6 -17.90 -42.34 -9.32
N ARG A 7 -18.81 -41.37 -9.41
CA ARG A 7 -20.25 -41.55 -9.16
C ARG A 7 -20.93 -42.57 -10.09
N ASP A 8 -20.36 -42.80 -11.27
CA ASP A 8 -20.85 -43.77 -12.25
C ASP A 8 -20.44 -45.21 -11.94
N GLY A 9 -19.52 -45.41 -10.99
CA GLY A 9 -18.95 -46.72 -10.67
C GLY A 9 -17.99 -47.28 -11.73
N GLU A 10 -17.75 -46.56 -12.82
CA GLU A 10 -16.99 -47.03 -13.97
C GLU A 10 -15.71 -46.21 -14.18
N THR A 11 -15.81 -44.89 -14.06
CA THR A 11 -14.72 -43.97 -14.39
C THR A 11 -13.75 -43.80 -13.23
N ASP A 12 -12.44 -43.91 -13.51
CA ASP A 12 -11.41 -43.60 -12.51
C ASP A 12 -11.25 -42.09 -12.32
N ILE A 13 -11.35 -41.68 -11.07
CA ILE A 13 -11.12 -40.34 -10.54
C ILE A 13 -9.74 -40.34 -9.91
N TRP A 14 -8.90 -39.40 -10.33
CA TRP A 14 -7.52 -39.31 -9.87
C TRP A 14 -7.37 -38.20 -8.86
N GLY A 15 -6.54 -38.45 -7.85
CA GLY A 15 -6.23 -37.46 -6.83
C GLY A 15 -4.88 -37.68 -6.17
N LEU A 16 -4.48 -36.68 -5.41
CA LEU A 16 -3.33 -36.68 -4.54
C LEU A 16 -3.82 -36.60 -3.10
N ALA A 17 -3.24 -37.42 -2.23
CA ALA A 17 -3.35 -37.30 -0.79
C ALA A 17 -1.94 -37.11 -0.23
N CYS A 18 -1.79 -36.09 0.62
CA CYS A 18 -0.58 -35.81 1.37
C CYS A 18 -0.89 -36.02 2.85
N PHE A 19 -0.04 -36.79 3.52
CA PHE A 19 -0.20 -37.18 4.91
C PHE A 19 0.82 -36.45 5.80
N PRO A 20 0.46 -36.12 7.05
CA PRO A 20 1.42 -35.64 8.06
C PRO A 20 2.59 -36.61 8.25
N GLU A 21 3.75 -36.12 8.70
CA GLU A 21 4.92 -36.96 8.95
C GLU A 21 4.68 -38.01 10.05
N ASP A 22 3.84 -37.68 11.03
CA ASP A 22 3.46 -38.57 12.13
C ASP A 22 2.24 -39.45 11.80
N TYR A 23 1.81 -39.48 10.54
CA TYR A 23 0.67 -40.28 10.12
C TYR A 23 0.91 -41.78 10.32
N ASP A 24 0.01 -42.41 11.06
CA ASP A 24 0.01 -43.85 11.31
C ASP A 24 -1.40 -44.41 11.08
N ALA A 25 -1.53 -45.18 10.00
CA ALA A 25 -2.77 -45.82 9.58
C ALA A 25 -3.28 -46.87 10.59
N SER A 26 -2.43 -47.34 11.51
CA SER A 26 -2.75 -48.31 12.56
C SER A 26 -3.01 -47.69 13.94
N SER A 27 -2.77 -46.38 14.08
CA SER A 27 -3.02 -45.66 15.33
C SER A 27 -4.50 -45.35 15.56
N ASP A 28 -4.90 -45.18 16.82
CA ASP A 28 -6.23 -44.67 17.18
C ASP A 28 -6.40 -43.17 16.88
N LYS A 29 -5.33 -42.49 16.44
CA LYS A 29 -5.35 -41.04 16.14
C LYS A 29 -6.13 -40.78 14.85
N LYS A 30 -7.04 -39.80 14.91
CA LYS A 30 -7.89 -39.38 13.79
C LYS A 30 -7.42 -38.04 13.23
N TYR A 31 -7.07 -38.04 11.95
CA TYR A 31 -6.54 -36.88 11.23
C TYR A 31 -7.64 -36.21 10.41
N PRO A 32 -8.05 -34.97 10.74
CA PRO A 32 -9.02 -34.23 9.95
C PRO A 32 -8.49 -34.00 8.53
N VAL A 33 -9.41 -33.86 7.58
CA VAL A 33 -9.09 -33.76 6.16
C VAL A 33 -9.33 -32.33 5.69
N VAL A 34 -8.46 -31.80 4.85
CA VAL A 34 -8.71 -30.54 4.13
C VAL A 34 -8.52 -30.78 2.64
N GLU A 35 -9.55 -30.48 1.86
CA GLU A 35 -9.49 -30.48 0.40
C GLU A 35 -9.06 -29.11 -0.13
N TYR A 36 -7.98 -29.08 -0.92
CA TYR A 36 -7.71 -27.94 -1.79
C TYR A 36 -8.46 -28.13 -3.11
N ILE A 37 -9.40 -27.24 -3.42
CA ILE A 37 -10.23 -27.33 -4.61
C ILE A 37 -9.95 -26.20 -5.60
N TYR A 38 -9.81 -26.61 -6.86
CA TYR A 38 -10.08 -25.77 -8.01
C TYR A 38 -10.75 -26.68 -9.05
N ALA A 39 -12.00 -26.37 -9.42
CA ALA A 39 -12.79 -27.20 -10.35
C ALA A 39 -13.27 -26.40 -11.57
N GLY A 40 -12.49 -25.38 -11.97
CA GLY A 40 -12.74 -24.66 -13.22
C GLY A 40 -12.65 -25.60 -14.43
N PRO A 41 -13.69 -25.68 -15.29
CA PRO A 41 -13.72 -26.70 -16.36
C PRO A 41 -12.68 -26.55 -17.46
N HIS A 42 -11.99 -25.41 -17.53
CA HIS A 42 -10.97 -25.15 -18.55
C HIS A 42 -9.69 -25.99 -18.39
N ASP A 43 -9.47 -26.60 -17.21
CA ASP A 43 -8.26 -27.39 -16.94
C ASP A 43 -8.51 -28.53 -15.92
N SER A 44 -7.47 -29.28 -15.59
CA SER A 44 -7.36 -30.34 -14.59
C SER A 44 -6.28 -29.99 -13.56
N HIS A 45 -6.55 -30.11 -12.28
CA HIS A 45 -5.83 -29.36 -11.25
C HIS A 45 -4.96 -30.21 -10.33
N VAL A 46 -5.17 -31.53 -10.30
CA VAL A 46 -4.24 -32.44 -9.60
C VAL A 46 -2.85 -32.34 -10.22
N PRO A 47 -1.73 -32.34 -9.50
CA PRO A 47 -0.40 -32.23 -10.13
C PRO A 47 -0.05 -33.45 -11.00
N LYS A 48 0.50 -33.20 -12.20
CA LYS A 48 0.93 -34.25 -13.15
C LYS A 48 2.46 -34.44 -13.18
N SER A 49 3.20 -33.60 -12.45
CA SER A 49 4.67 -33.62 -12.34
C SER A 49 5.12 -33.85 -10.89
N PHE A 50 6.32 -34.40 -10.75
CA PHE A 50 6.94 -34.63 -9.44
C PHE A 50 7.39 -33.30 -8.81
N ARG A 51 7.31 -33.21 -7.48
CA ARG A 51 7.89 -32.11 -6.69
C ARG A 51 8.63 -32.67 -5.47
N SER A 52 9.71 -31.99 -5.08
CA SER A 52 10.56 -32.38 -3.95
C SER A 52 9.96 -32.07 -2.58
N ALA A 53 9.04 -31.11 -2.48
CA ALA A 53 8.36 -30.74 -1.23
C ALA A 53 6.83 -30.93 -1.34
N PRO A 54 6.15 -31.33 -0.25
CA PRO A 54 4.70 -31.45 -0.24
C PRO A 54 4.03 -30.09 -0.47
N TRP A 55 2.98 -30.08 -1.28
CA TRP A 55 2.07 -28.95 -1.36
C TRP A 55 1.41 -28.75 0.01
N HIS A 56 1.13 -27.50 0.39
CA HIS A 56 0.41 -27.20 1.64
C HIS A 56 1.07 -27.75 2.92
N ARG A 57 2.42 -27.76 2.97
CA ARG A 57 3.20 -28.29 4.10
C ARG A 57 2.72 -27.81 5.48
N ALA A 58 2.37 -26.53 5.61
CA ALA A 58 1.84 -25.97 6.85
C ALA A 58 0.57 -26.67 7.39
N TYR A 59 -0.27 -27.24 6.52
CA TYR A 59 -1.45 -28.00 6.92
C TYR A 59 -1.07 -29.41 7.39
N LEU A 60 -0.07 -30.04 6.74
CA LEU A 60 0.47 -31.32 7.16
C LEU A 60 1.16 -31.22 8.53
N ASP A 61 1.95 -30.16 8.74
CA ASP A 61 2.58 -29.87 10.04
C ASP A 61 1.54 -29.56 11.12
N ALA A 62 0.43 -28.94 10.72
CA ALA A 62 -0.74 -28.79 11.57
C ALA A 62 -1.56 -30.09 11.69
N GLY A 63 -1.11 -31.24 11.20
CA GLY A 63 -1.78 -32.53 11.41
C GLY A 63 -3.08 -32.72 10.64
N PHE A 64 -3.25 -32.04 9.51
CA PHE A 64 -4.31 -32.32 8.54
C PHE A 64 -3.82 -33.27 7.46
N ILE A 65 -4.69 -34.16 6.99
CA ILE A 65 -4.50 -34.82 5.69
C ILE A 65 -4.98 -33.85 4.62
N VAL A 66 -4.14 -33.56 3.62
CA VAL A 66 -4.50 -32.67 2.52
C VAL A 66 -4.79 -33.49 1.27
N VAL A 67 -5.95 -33.27 0.65
CA VAL A 67 -6.34 -33.93 -0.59
C VAL A 67 -6.57 -32.93 -1.71
N GLN A 68 -6.31 -33.36 -2.94
CA GLN A 68 -6.65 -32.64 -4.17
C GLN A 68 -7.08 -33.64 -5.22
N ILE A 69 -8.26 -33.44 -5.82
CA ILE A 69 -8.94 -34.45 -6.62
C ILE A 69 -9.47 -33.81 -7.92
N ASP A 70 -9.35 -34.50 -9.06
CA ASP A 70 -9.96 -34.09 -10.34
C ASP A 70 -11.25 -34.90 -10.56
N GLY A 71 -12.36 -34.39 -10.02
CA GLY A 71 -13.71 -34.95 -10.22
C GLY A 71 -14.26 -34.69 -11.63
N MET A 72 -15.40 -35.30 -11.98
CA MET A 72 -16.02 -35.07 -13.29
C MET A 72 -16.34 -33.58 -13.49
N GLY A 73 -16.17 -33.10 -14.72
CA GLY A 73 -16.28 -31.68 -15.09
C GLY A 73 -14.93 -30.98 -15.34
N THR A 74 -13.80 -31.53 -14.87
CA THR A 74 -12.46 -30.99 -15.19
C THR A 74 -11.97 -31.45 -16.57
N ALA A 75 -10.99 -30.75 -17.14
CA ALA A 75 -10.44 -31.04 -18.47
C ALA A 75 -9.50 -32.25 -18.50
N ASN A 76 -8.81 -32.46 -19.63
CA ASN A 76 -7.83 -33.54 -19.88
C ASN A 76 -8.39 -34.97 -19.75
N ARG A 77 -9.70 -35.13 -19.95
CA ARG A 77 -10.43 -36.40 -19.96
C ARG A 77 -11.37 -36.46 -21.16
N SER A 78 -12.25 -37.46 -21.21
CA SER A 78 -13.22 -37.58 -22.30
C SER A 78 -14.25 -36.45 -22.27
N LYS A 79 -14.89 -36.17 -23.41
CA LYS A 79 -15.99 -35.20 -23.48
C LYS A 79 -17.12 -35.52 -22.50
N ALA A 80 -17.49 -36.80 -22.34
CA ALA A 80 -18.53 -37.20 -21.39
C ALA A 80 -18.14 -36.89 -19.93
N PHE A 81 -16.85 -36.98 -19.59
CA PHE A 81 -16.34 -36.58 -18.28
C PHE A 81 -16.44 -35.07 -18.07
N HIS A 82 -16.11 -34.30 -19.11
CA HIS A 82 -16.08 -32.84 -19.09
C HIS A 82 -17.49 -32.22 -19.09
N ASP A 83 -18.41 -32.79 -19.87
CA ASP A 83 -19.78 -32.29 -20.06
C ASP A 83 -20.63 -32.30 -18.78
N VAL A 84 -20.18 -32.94 -17.69
CA VAL A 84 -20.83 -32.85 -16.37
C VAL A 84 -20.91 -31.40 -15.87
N CYS A 85 -19.97 -30.53 -16.26
CA CYS A 85 -19.99 -29.13 -15.89
C CYS A 85 -20.97 -28.27 -16.71
N TRP A 86 -21.45 -28.79 -17.84
CA TRP A 86 -22.32 -28.04 -18.76
C TRP A 86 -23.64 -27.69 -18.08
N HIS A 87 -23.92 -26.39 -17.98
CA HIS A 87 -25.05 -25.80 -17.25
C HIS A 87 -25.09 -26.18 -15.76
N ASN A 88 -23.99 -26.65 -15.17
CA ASN A 88 -24.01 -27.24 -13.82
C ASN A 88 -22.70 -27.01 -13.05
N LEU A 89 -22.17 -25.79 -13.06
CA LEU A 89 -20.90 -25.47 -12.37
C LEU A 89 -20.93 -25.72 -10.86
N LYS A 90 -22.10 -25.77 -10.21
CA LYS A 90 -22.25 -26.12 -8.78
C LYS A 90 -21.84 -27.56 -8.45
N ASP A 91 -21.88 -28.45 -9.44
CA ASP A 91 -21.56 -29.87 -9.25
C ASP A 91 -20.08 -30.05 -8.91
N ALA A 92 -19.18 -29.38 -9.64
CA ALA A 92 -17.73 -29.34 -9.41
C ALA A 92 -17.05 -30.72 -9.19
N GLY A 93 -17.71 -31.82 -9.56
CA GLY A 93 -17.24 -33.17 -9.27
C GLY A 93 -17.44 -33.61 -7.82
N PHE A 94 -18.24 -32.93 -7.00
CA PHE A 94 -18.37 -33.23 -5.55
C PHE A 94 -18.78 -34.68 -5.24
N PRO A 95 -19.79 -35.28 -5.90
CA PRO A 95 -20.09 -36.70 -5.71
C PRO A 95 -18.89 -37.62 -5.95
N ASP A 96 -18.04 -37.29 -6.94
CA ASP A 96 -16.83 -38.05 -7.25
C ASP A 96 -15.74 -37.85 -6.20
N ARG A 97 -15.53 -36.61 -5.76
CA ARG A 97 -14.56 -36.23 -4.70
C ARG A 97 -14.90 -36.91 -3.38
N ILE A 98 -16.17 -36.90 -3.00
CA ILE A 98 -16.68 -37.55 -1.78
C ILE A 98 -16.52 -39.07 -1.88
N ALA A 99 -16.87 -39.68 -3.02
CA ALA A 99 -16.67 -41.11 -3.25
C ALA A 99 -15.19 -41.50 -3.19
N TRP A 100 -14.32 -40.67 -3.77
CA TRP A 100 -12.87 -40.83 -3.74
C TRP A 100 -12.30 -40.77 -2.33
N MET A 101 -12.70 -39.77 -1.53
CA MET A 101 -12.28 -39.67 -0.12
C MET A 101 -12.78 -40.85 0.72
N LYS A 102 -14.04 -41.28 0.52
CA LYS A 102 -14.59 -42.48 1.17
C LYS A 102 -13.86 -43.76 0.77
N ALA A 103 -13.38 -43.86 -0.46
CA ALA A 103 -12.56 -44.98 -0.90
C ALA A 103 -11.17 -44.94 -0.24
N LEU A 104 -10.52 -43.78 -0.22
CA LEU A 104 -9.22 -43.59 0.41
C LEU A 104 -9.27 -43.91 1.92
N ALA A 105 -10.30 -43.45 2.63
CA ALA A 105 -10.47 -43.70 4.06
C ALA A 105 -10.68 -45.19 4.42
N LYS A 106 -11.08 -46.05 3.47
CA LYS A 106 -11.10 -47.50 3.69
C LYS A 106 -9.69 -48.10 3.76
N GLU A 107 -8.75 -47.56 2.99
CA GLU A 107 -7.34 -47.94 3.01
C GLU A 107 -6.56 -47.21 4.11
N HIS A 108 -7.08 -46.07 4.55
CA HIS A 108 -6.49 -45.19 5.55
C HIS A 108 -7.50 -44.88 6.68
N PRO A 109 -7.77 -45.82 7.59
CA PRO A 109 -8.82 -45.66 8.62
C PRO A 109 -8.57 -44.53 9.62
N ALA A 110 -7.34 -44.04 9.72
CA ALA A 110 -6.98 -42.87 10.54
C ALA A 110 -7.41 -41.54 9.88
N MET A 111 -7.80 -41.54 8.60
CA MET A 111 -8.41 -40.40 7.90
C MET A 111 -9.80 -40.14 8.46
N ASP A 112 -10.03 -38.94 8.98
CA ASP A 112 -11.28 -38.58 9.63
C ASP A 112 -12.21 -37.85 8.66
N LEU A 113 -13.22 -38.57 8.16
CA LEU A 113 -14.25 -38.00 7.30
C LEU A 113 -15.43 -37.40 8.07
N GLU A 114 -15.38 -37.35 9.40
CA GLU A 114 -16.34 -36.58 10.23
C GLU A 114 -15.87 -35.14 10.44
N ARG A 115 -14.67 -34.78 9.96
CA ARG A 115 -14.06 -33.45 10.09
C ARG A 115 -13.35 -33.07 8.80
N VAL A 116 -14.13 -32.57 7.83
CA VAL A 116 -13.65 -32.27 6.47
C VAL A 116 -13.76 -30.78 6.17
N GLY A 117 -12.62 -30.16 5.91
CA GLY A 117 -12.48 -28.80 5.43
C GLY A 117 -12.32 -28.71 3.92
N ILE A 118 -12.64 -27.56 3.33
CA ILE A 118 -12.40 -27.30 1.90
C ILE A 118 -12.01 -25.84 1.64
N PHE A 119 -11.02 -25.60 0.78
CA PHE A 119 -10.61 -24.23 0.44
C PHE A 119 -10.15 -24.08 -0.99
N GLY A 120 -10.34 -22.88 -1.53
CA GLY A 120 -9.97 -22.56 -2.91
C GLY A 120 -10.07 -21.07 -3.20
N THR A 121 -9.43 -20.67 -4.30
CA THR A 121 -9.43 -19.27 -4.79
C THR A 121 -10.05 -19.21 -6.19
N SER A 122 -10.69 -18.10 -6.54
CA SER A 122 -11.29 -17.90 -7.86
C SER A 122 -12.44 -18.88 -8.12
N ALA A 123 -12.42 -19.66 -9.21
CA ALA A 123 -13.35 -20.78 -9.42
C ALA A 123 -13.36 -21.73 -8.21
N GLY A 124 -12.20 -22.01 -7.60
CA GLY A 124 -12.11 -22.79 -6.36
C GLY A 124 -12.83 -22.14 -5.16
N GLY A 125 -12.88 -20.81 -5.10
CA GLY A 125 -13.65 -20.07 -4.10
C GLY A 125 -15.16 -20.19 -4.31
N GLN A 126 -15.61 -20.17 -5.57
CA GLN A 126 -17.00 -20.51 -5.91
C GLN A 126 -17.33 -21.94 -5.47
N ASN A 127 -16.49 -22.90 -5.86
CA ASN A 127 -16.67 -24.32 -5.53
C ASN A 127 -16.71 -24.53 -4.01
N THR A 128 -15.83 -23.88 -3.25
CA THR A 128 -15.81 -23.96 -1.79
C THR A 128 -17.12 -23.49 -1.17
N GLY A 129 -17.67 -22.37 -1.65
CA GLY A 129 -19.01 -21.95 -1.22
C GLY A 129 -20.09 -22.95 -1.62
N SER A 130 -20.05 -23.49 -2.85
CA SER A 130 -21.01 -24.50 -3.32
C SER A 130 -20.93 -25.80 -2.49
N ALA A 131 -19.75 -26.18 -2.01
CA ALA A 131 -19.56 -27.34 -1.15
C ALA A 131 -20.39 -27.24 0.13
N LEU A 132 -20.32 -26.12 0.84
CA LEU A 132 -21.08 -25.91 2.08
C LEU A 132 -22.58 -25.66 1.84
N LEU A 133 -22.96 -25.18 0.66
CA LEU A 133 -24.37 -24.93 0.30
C LEU A 133 -25.10 -26.20 -0.16
N PHE A 134 -24.42 -27.11 -0.86
CA PHE A 134 -25.04 -28.27 -1.51
C PHE A 134 -24.56 -29.63 -0.97
N HIS A 135 -23.45 -29.63 -0.23
CA HIS A 135 -22.80 -30.82 0.35
C HIS A 135 -22.33 -30.59 1.79
N GLY A 136 -22.97 -29.68 2.52
CA GLY A 136 -22.64 -29.38 3.93
C GLY A 136 -23.00 -30.49 4.91
N ASP A 137 -23.55 -31.61 4.43
CA ASP A 137 -23.65 -32.88 5.15
C ASP A 137 -22.33 -33.67 5.18
N PHE A 138 -21.36 -33.27 4.35
CA PHE A 138 -20.03 -33.87 4.28
C PHE A 138 -18.90 -32.89 4.57
N TYR A 139 -19.01 -31.62 4.17
CA TYR A 139 -18.00 -30.59 4.48
C TYR A 139 -18.44 -29.76 5.68
N ASP A 140 -17.58 -29.69 6.70
CA ASP A 140 -17.88 -29.01 7.97
C ASP A 140 -17.43 -27.54 7.98
N ALA A 141 -16.34 -27.23 7.26
CA ALA A 141 -15.76 -25.89 7.23
C ALA A 141 -15.17 -25.54 5.87
N GLY A 142 -15.23 -24.28 5.46
CA GLY A 142 -14.71 -23.86 4.16
C GLY A 142 -14.18 -22.44 4.08
N VAL A 143 -13.09 -22.24 3.34
CA VAL A 143 -12.48 -20.93 3.08
C VAL A 143 -12.53 -20.59 1.60
N ALA A 144 -13.44 -19.70 1.22
CA ALA A 144 -13.68 -19.29 -0.16
C ALA A 144 -13.02 -17.92 -0.44
N ALA A 145 -11.97 -17.92 -1.26
CA ALA A 145 -11.25 -16.70 -1.62
C ALA A 145 -11.59 -16.21 -3.05
N CYS A 146 -11.88 -14.92 -3.20
CA CYS A 146 -12.17 -14.23 -4.47
C CYS A 146 -13.10 -15.04 -5.40
N GLY A 147 -14.16 -15.62 -4.83
CA GLY A 147 -15.03 -16.56 -5.51
C GLY A 147 -16.03 -15.91 -6.46
N CYS A 148 -16.25 -16.51 -7.62
CA CYS A 148 -17.36 -16.17 -8.51
C CYS A 148 -18.68 -16.75 -7.94
N HIS A 149 -19.26 -16.07 -6.96
CA HIS A 149 -20.45 -16.58 -6.26
C HIS A 149 -21.74 -16.47 -7.10
N ASP A 150 -21.70 -15.75 -8.21
CA ASP A 150 -22.76 -15.70 -9.22
C ASP A 150 -22.17 -15.51 -10.62
N ASN A 151 -22.35 -16.52 -11.48
CA ASN A 151 -21.78 -16.56 -12.82
C ASN A 151 -22.35 -15.47 -13.76
N ARG A 152 -23.45 -14.79 -13.38
CA ARG A 152 -24.01 -13.65 -14.12
C ARG A 152 -23.22 -12.36 -13.92
N MET A 153 -22.35 -12.32 -12.91
CA MET A 153 -21.60 -11.12 -12.50
C MET A 153 -20.12 -11.15 -12.90
N ASP A 154 -19.58 -12.33 -13.20
CA ASP A 154 -18.20 -12.51 -13.64
C ASP A 154 -18.09 -12.39 -15.18
N LYS A 155 -16.87 -12.43 -15.71
CA LYS A 155 -16.57 -12.30 -17.14
C LYS A 155 -17.43 -13.25 -17.98
N ALA A 156 -18.24 -12.66 -18.86
CA ALA A 156 -19.14 -13.39 -19.76
C ALA A 156 -18.37 -14.38 -20.65
N SER A 157 -17.19 -14.00 -21.12
CA SER A 157 -16.33 -14.82 -21.99
C SER A 157 -15.96 -16.17 -21.39
N TRP A 158 -15.87 -16.29 -20.06
CA TRP A 158 -15.59 -17.56 -19.39
C TRP A 158 -16.89 -18.30 -19.02
N ASN A 159 -17.86 -17.59 -18.45
CA ASN A 159 -19.08 -18.21 -17.94
C ASN A 159 -19.97 -18.75 -19.06
N GLU A 160 -20.10 -18.06 -20.20
CA GLU A 160 -20.91 -18.51 -21.32
C GLU A 160 -20.39 -19.80 -21.98
N GLN A 161 -19.10 -20.13 -21.82
CA GLN A 161 -18.54 -21.38 -22.36
C GLN A 161 -19.09 -22.63 -21.66
N TRP A 162 -19.49 -22.52 -20.39
CA TRP A 162 -19.92 -23.66 -19.57
C TRP A 162 -21.38 -23.54 -19.13
N MET A 163 -21.87 -22.31 -18.94
CA MET A 163 -23.24 -22.01 -18.55
C MET A 163 -24.09 -21.55 -19.73
N GLY A 164 -23.52 -21.33 -20.92
CA GLY A 164 -24.29 -20.98 -22.12
C GLY A 164 -24.95 -19.60 -22.08
N TYR A 165 -25.47 -19.18 -23.23
CA TYR A 165 -26.30 -17.98 -23.40
C TYR A 165 -27.50 -18.32 -24.31
N PRO A 166 -28.72 -17.80 -24.06
CA PRO A 166 -29.10 -16.82 -23.03
C PRO A 166 -29.07 -17.38 -21.60
N VAL A 167 -29.01 -16.47 -20.62
CA VAL A 167 -29.11 -16.81 -19.19
C VAL A 167 -30.43 -17.53 -18.92
N GLY A 168 -30.35 -18.71 -18.32
CA GLY A 168 -31.49 -19.54 -17.92
C GLY A 168 -31.51 -19.89 -16.44
N ASP A 169 -32.46 -20.73 -16.02
CA ASP A 169 -32.69 -21.08 -14.61
C ASP A 169 -31.45 -21.68 -13.93
N HIS A 170 -30.65 -22.45 -14.68
CA HIS A 170 -29.43 -23.10 -14.19
C HIS A 170 -28.37 -22.11 -13.66
N TYR A 171 -28.38 -20.84 -14.09
CA TYR A 171 -27.53 -19.81 -13.48
C TYR A 171 -27.92 -19.53 -12.03
N SER A 172 -29.22 -19.41 -11.74
CA SER A 172 -29.71 -19.25 -10.36
C SER A 172 -29.46 -20.51 -9.56
N GLU A 173 -29.70 -21.68 -10.15
CA GLU A 173 -29.45 -22.94 -9.47
C GLU A 173 -27.97 -23.15 -9.09
N CYS A 174 -27.04 -22.57 -9.85
CA CYS A 174 -25.60 -22.62 -9.56
C CYS A 174 -25.07 -21.40 -8.78
N SER A 175 -25.90 -20.41 -8.50
CA SER A 175 -25.50 -19.21 -7.78
C SER A 175 -25.42 -19.49 -6.28
N ASN A 176 -24.26 -19.24 -5.67
CA ASN A 176 -24.13 -19.29 -4.22
C ASN A 176 -24.99 -18.19 -3.56
N ILE A 177 -25.18 -17.06 -4.24
CA ILE A 177 -26.02 -15.94 -3.76
C ILE A 177 -27.48 -16.37 -3.66
N ASP A 178 -28.04 -16.94 -4.72
CA ASP A 178 -29.46 -17.33 -4.74
C ASP A 178 -29.74 -18.51 -3.79
N ASN A 179 -28.72 -19.31 -3.47
CA ASN A 179 -28.81 -20.49 -2.59
C ASN A 179 -28.25 -20.25 -1.18
N ALA A 180 -27.94 -19.02 -0.78
CA ALA A 180 -27.24 -18.70 0.47
C ALA A 180 -27.92 -19.28 1.74
N ALA A 181 -29.24 -19.41 1.72
CA ALA A 181 -30.01 -20.00 2.83
C ALA A 181 -29.68 -21.48 3.10
N ASN A 182 -29.06 -22.17 2.14
CA ASN A 182 -28.68 -23.58 2.27
C ASN A 182 -27.36 -23.77 3.03
N LEU A 183 -26.67 -22.70 3.46
CA LEU A 183 -25.38 -22.83 4.13
C LEU A 183 -25.47 -23.72 5.38
N VAL A 184 -24.65 -24.78 5.38
CA VAL A 184 -24.37 -25.67 6.50
C VAL A 184 -22.85 -25.75 6.67
N GLY A 185 -22.37 -25.68 7.90
CA GLY A 185 -20.94 -25.61 8.22
C GLY A 185 -20.42 -24.18 8.41
N ASP A 186 -19.14 -24.07 8.78
CA ASP A 186 -18.46 -22.80 9.03
C ASP A 186 -17.86 -22.25 7.73
N LEU A 187 -18.26 -21.03 7.33
CA LEU A 187 -17.76 -20.38 6.11
C LEU A 187 -16.87 -19.18 6.43
N PHE A 188 -15.73 -19.08 5.75
CA PHE A 188 -14.85 -17.92 5.79
C PHE A 188 -14.59 -17.39 4.37
N LEU A 189 -15.03 -16.17 4.09
CA LEU A 189 -14.86 -15.49 2.81
C LEU A 189 -13.59 -14.63 2.80
N ILE A 190 -12.77 -14.69 1.76
CA ILE A 190 -11.62 -13.77 1.55
C ILE A 190 -11.82 -13.04 0.22
N VAL A 191 -11.56 -11.73 0.15
CA VAL A 191 -11.66 -10.96 -1.10
C VAL A 191 -10.63 -9.82 -1.14
N GLY A 192 -9.99 -9.61 -2.29
CA GLY A 192 -9.17 -8.42 -2.56
C GLY A 192 -10.05 -7.18 -2.79
N GLU A 193 -9.75 -6.05 -2.16
CA GLU A 193 -10.51 -4.81 -2.36
C GLU A 193 -10.43 -4.30 -3.81
N LEU A 194 -9.31 -4.56 -4.47
CA LEU A 194 -9.02 -4.11 -5.83
C LEU A 194 -8.96 -5.28 -6.82
N ASP A 195 -9.69 -6.36 -6.58
CA ASP A 195 -9.75 -7.50 -7.50
C ASP A 195 -10.38 -7.09 -8.84
N THR A 196 -9.62 -7.19 -9.92
CA THR A 196 -10.08 -6.87 -11.28
C THR A 196 -10.40 -8.11 -12.11
N ASN A 197 -10.20 -9.33 -11.58
CA ASN A 197 -10.49 -10.58 -12.28
C ASN A 197 -11.85 -11.17 -11.89
N VAL A 198 -12.13 -11.24 -10.59
CA VAL A 198 -13.47 -11.56 -10.06
C VAL A 198 -13.90 -10.34 -9.25
N PRO A 199 -14.86 -9.54 -9.74
CA PRO A 199 -15.21 -8.29 -9.09
C PRO A 199 -15.57 -8.48 -7.61
N PRO A 200 -15.09 -7.63 -6.68
CA PRO A 200 -15.32 -7.79 -5.24
C PRO A 200 -16.81 -7.81 -4.88
N GLU A 201 -17.67 -7.20 -5.72
CA GLU A 201 -19.12 -7.30 -5.56
C GLU A 201 -19.65 -8.74 -5.55
N SER A 202 -18.98 -9.71 -6.17
CA SER A 202 -19.39 -11.11 -6.17
C SER A 202 -19.41 -11.67 -4.74
N THR A 203 -18.31 -11.49 -3.99
CA THR A 203 -18.21 -11.89 -2.58
C THR A 203 -19.08 -11.03 -1.67
N LEU A 204 -19.13 -9.71 -1.90
CA LEU A 204 -19.94 -8.81 -1.07
C LEU A 204 -21.45 -9.09 -1.19
N ARG A 205 -21.95 -9.47 -2.37
CA ARG A 205 -23.36 -9.84 -2.54
C ARG A 205 -23.69 -11.22 -1.99
N PHE A 206 -22.74 -12.16 -2.01
CA PHE A 206 -22.92 -13.43 -1.31
C PHE A 206 -22.99 -13.23 0.21
N ALA A 207 -22.10 -12.39 0.77
CA ALA A 207 -22.16 -11.98 2.17
C ALA A 207 -23.51 -11.33 2.53
N ASP A 208 -24.02 -10.40 1.71
CA ASP A 208 -25.35 -9.80 1.89
C ASP A 208 -26.49 -10.83 1.85
N ALA A 209 -26.44 -11.81 0.95
CA ALA A 209 -27.42 -12.88 0.87
C ALA A 209 -27.39 -13.81 2.10
N LEU A 210 -26.20 -14.13 2.61
CA LEU A 210 -26.02 -14.90 3.85
C LEU A 210 -26.59 -14.15 5.06
N ILE A 211 -26.33 -12.84 5.17
CA ILE A 211 -26.90 -11.98 6.21
C ILE A 211 -28.44 -12.01 6.14
N LYS A 212 -29.01 -11.83 4.95
CA LYS A 212 -30.47 -11.87 4.74
C LYS A 212 -31.09 -13.23 5.08
N ALA A 213 -30.34 -14.31 4.88
CA ALA A 213 -30.75 -15.66 5.24
C ALA A 213 -30.51 -16.01 6.73
N GLY A 214 -29.97 -15.09 7.54
CA GLY A 214 -29.67 -15.32 8.95
C GLY A 214 -28.56 -16.33 9.18
N LYS A 215 -27.57 -16.37 8.27
CA LYS A 215 -26.41 -17.27 8.36
C LYS A 215 -25.18 -16.54 8.88
N ASP A 216 -24.43 -17.22 9.74
CA ASP A 216 -23.14 -16.73 10.25
C ASP A 216 -22.00 -17.13 9.29
N PHE A 217 -21.02 -16.22 9.13
CA PHE A 217 -19.81 -16.45 8.36
C PHE A 217 -18.71 -15.48 8.80
N ASP A 218 -17.47 -15.89 8.63
CA ASP A 218 -16.32 -15.00 8.68
C ASP A 218 -16.08 -14.37 7.31
N MET A 219 -15.50 -13.18 7.29
CA MET A 219 -15.05 -12.55 6.03
C MET A 219 -13.64 -12.00 6.24
N LEU A 220 -12.90 -11.66 5.17
CA LEU A 220 -11.62 -10.93 5.10
C LEU A 220 -11.55 -10.12 3.81
N VAL A 221 -11.63 -8.78 3.93
CA VAL A 221 -11.39 -7.87 2.81
C VAL A 221 -9.93 -7.41 2.90
N MET A 222 -9.15 -7.63 1.85
CA MET A 222 -7.72 -7.33 1.78
C MET A 222 -7.52 -5.95 1.11
N PRO A 223 -7.21 -4.88 1.86
CA PRO A 223 -7.13 -3.54 1.29
C PRO A 223 -5.97 -3.38 0.32
N GLY A 224 -6.21 -2.73 -0.82
CA GLY A 224 -5.18 -2.51 -1.84
C GLY A 224 -4.68 -3.76 -2.57
N VAL A 225 -5.25 -4.94 -2.31
CA VAL A 225 -4.84 -6.21 -2.92
C VAL A 225 -5.81 -6.59 -4.05
N GLY A 226 -5.26 -7.05 -5.17
CA GLY A 226 -6.01 -7.60 -6.31
C GLY A 226 -6.44 -9.07 -6.13
N HIS A 227 -6.60 -9.79 -7.23
CA HIS A 227 -7.03 -11.20 -7.24
C HIS A 227 -6.04 -12.10 -6.48
N SER A 228 -6.42 -12.60 -5.29
CA SER A 228 -5.53 -13.42 -4.46
C SER A 228 -6.27 -14.25 -3.42
N ASP A 229 -5.55 -15.20 -2.80
CA ASP A 229 -5.97 -15.90 -1.59
C ASP A 229 -5.72 -15.09 -0.30
N GLY A 230 -5.38 -13.79 -0.44
CA GLY A 230 -4.96 -12.91 0.64
C GLY A 230 -3.47 -12.99 0.98
N GLY A 231 -2.65 -13.65 0.16
CA GLY A 231 -1.20 -13.72 0.33
C GLY A 231 -0.79 -14.42 1.63
N ALA A 232 0.37 -14.08 2.18
CA ALA A 232 0.86 -14.70 3.43
C ALA A 232 -0.13 -14.53 4.60
N TYR A 233 -0.79 -13.37 4.70
CA TYR A 233 -1.78 -13.12 5.74
C TYR A 233 -3.04 -13.98 5.56
N GLY A 234 -3.59 -14.03 4.35
CA GLY A 234 -4.75 -14.87 4.01
C GLY A 234 -4.48 -16.35 4.26
N LYS A 235 -3.35 -16.88 3.77
CA LYS A 235 -2.92 -18.27 3.99
C LYS A 235 -2.83 -18.63 5.48
N ARG A 236 -2.25 -17.75 6.30
CA ARG A 236 -2.20 -17.94 7.76
C ARG A 236 -3.59 -17.95 8.37
N ARG A 237 -4.48 -17.04 7.96
CA ARG A 237 -5.88 -16.99 8.44
C ARG A 237 -6.67 -18.25 8.06
N THR A 238 -6.47 -18.76 6.85
CA THR A 238 -7.08 -20.02 6.39
C THR A 238 -6.65 -21.20 7.27
N LEU A 239 -5.36 -21.32 7.57
CA LEU A 239 -4.86 -22.37 8.47
C LEU A 239 -5.39 -22.22 9.90
N GLU A 240 -5.37 -21.00 10.45
CA GLU A 240 -5.94 -20.70 11.78
C GLU A 240 -7.42 -21.11 11.86
N PHE A 241 -8.20 -20.81 10.81
CA PHE A 241 -9.61 -21.16 10.72
C PHE A 241 -9.82 -22.68 10.77
N PHE A 242 -9.09 -23.48 9.99
CA PHE A 242 -9.24 -24.93 10.06
C PHE A 242 -8.76 -25.53 11.38
N ILE A 243 -7.70 -25.00 11.97
CA ILE A 243 -7.25 -25.41 13.32
C ILE A 243 -8.34 -25.15 14.36
N GLU A 244 -9.06 -24.03 14.25
CA GLU A 244 -10.16 -23.68 15.14
C GLU A 244 -11.37 -24.61 14.93
N LYS A 245 -11.77 -24.82 13.66
CA LYS A 245 -13.05 -25.50 13.35
C LYS A 245 -12.97 -27.02 13.31
N LEU A 246 -11.82 -27.61 12.98
CA LEU A 246 -11.72 -29.05 12.67
C LEU A 246 -10.86 -29.86 13.64
N LYS A 247 -10.17 -29.26 14.61
CA LYS A 247 -9.36 -30.02 15.59
C LYS A 247 -10.12 -30.31 16.89
N PRO A 248 -9.95 -31.50 17.50
CA PRO A 248 -10.63 -31.86 18.74
C PRO A 248 -10.09 -31.00 19.89
N GLY A 249 -10.99 -30.45 20.73
CA GLY A 249 -10.63 -29.68 21.92
C GLY A 249 -10.62 -28.15 21.77
N ASN A 250 -10.90 -27.62 20.56
CA ASN A 250 -11.06 -26.18 20.33
C ASN A 250 -12.52 -25.72 20.17
N SER A 251 -13.47 -26.66 20.07
CA SER A 251 -14.90 -26.36 20.19
C SER A 251 -15.25 -26.13 21.66
N ALA A 252 -14.93 -24.94 22.18
CA ALA A 252 -15.38 -24.54 23.50
C ALA A 252 -16.91 -24.64 23.57
N GLU A 253 -17.37 -25.51 24.46
CA GLU A 253 -18.74 -25.55 24.96
C GLU A 253 -19.21 -24.11 25.24
N LYS A 254 -20.35 -23.74 24.67
CA LYS A 254 -21.20 -22.71 25.26
C LYS A 254 -21.71 -23.27 26.60
N SER A 255 -20.88 -23.19 27.62
CA SER A 255 -21.27 -23.38 29.01
C SER A 255 -22.11 -22.18 29.43
N THR A 256 -23.42 -22.37 29.45
CA THR A 256 -24.29 -21.64 30.38
C THR A 256 -24.02 -22.21 31.78
N SER A 257 -22.94 -21.75 32.42
CA SER A 257 -22.75 -21.89 33.86
C SER A 257 -22.49 -20.50 34.44
N GLU A 258 -23.14 -20.23 35.56
CA GLU A 258 -22.99 -18.99 36.31
C GLU A 258 -21.51 -18.70 36.55
N SER A 259 -21.14 -17.48 36.18
CA SER A 259 -19.79 -16.95 36.25
C SER A 259 -19.19 -17.08 37.65
N THR A 260 -18.25 -17.99 37.78
CA THR A 260 -17.11 -17.82 38.69
C THR A 260 -15.93 -17.43 37.79
N PRO A 261 -15.10 -16.42 38.13
CA PRO A 261 -14.20 -15.81 37.16
C PRO A 261 -13.08 -16.79 36.76
N GLU A 262 -13.14 -17.32 35.54
CA GLU A 262 -11.96 -17.90 34.89
C GLU A 262 -10.94 -16.79 34.67
N ILE A 263 -9.70 -17.05 35.08
CA ILE A 263 -8.56 -16.15 34.85
C ILE A 263 -8.37 -16.05 33.34
N ALA A 264 -8.83 -14.95 32.76
CA ALA A 264 -8.80 -14.75 31.33
C ALA A 264 -7.34 -14.72 30.82
N THR A 265 -6.98 -15.60 29.88
CA THR A 265 -5.62 -15.71 29.29
C THR A 265 -5.14 -14.41 28.65
N PRO A 266 -4.08 -13.73 29.15
CA PRO A 266 -3.66 -12.40 28.69
C PRO A 266 -3.63 -12.20 27.17
N LEU A 267 -4.03 -11.01 26.70
CA LEU A 267 -3.89 -10.59 25.31
C LEU A 267 -2.42 -10.42 24.93
N ILE A 268 -1.54 -10.07 25.86
CA ILE A 268 -0.09 -10.09 25.66
C ILE A 268 0.49 -11.30 26.41
N GLN A 269 0.99 -12.28 25.67
CA GLN A 269 1.65 -13.49 26.19
C GLN A 269 3.14 -13.34 25.94
N THR A 270 3.87 -12.83 26.93
CA THR A 270 5.30 -12.48 26.82
C THR A 270 6.15 -13.68 26.42
N GLU A 271 5.77 -14.88 26.89
CA GLU A 271 6.42 -16.15 26.57
C GLU A 271 6.28 -16.58 25.10
N LYS A 272 5.38 -15.95 24.33
CA LYS A 272 5.18 -16.19 22.89
C LYS A 272 5.63 -15.01 22.03
N LEU A 273 6.15 -13.95 22.62
CA LEU A 273 6.67 -12.83 21.86
C LEU A 273 8.02 -13.22 21.24
N GLN A 274 8.26 -12.69 20.04
CA GLN A 274 9.56 -12.72 19.39
C GLN A 274 9.98 -11.26 19.17
N PRO A 275 11.23 -10.90 19.51
CA PRO A 275 11.72 -9.55 19.30
C PRO A 275 11.91 -9.28 17.81
N GLN A 276 11.80 -8.01 17.43
CA GLN A 276 12.26 -7.50 16.15
C GLN A 276 13.78 -7.38 16.20
N THR A 277 14.47 -8.24 15.45
CA THR A 277 15.94 -8.20 15.35
C THR A 277 16.39 -7.31 14.22
N ALA A 278 17.65 -6.85 14.27
CA ALA A 278 18.25 -6.09 13.21
C ALA A 278 18.24 -6.82 11.85
N TRP A 279 18.40 -8.14 11.85
CA TRP A 279 18.37 -8.96 10.63
C TRP A 279 16.99 -8.97 9.96
N MET A 280 15.91 -8.97 10.74
CA MET A 280 14.55 -8.79 10.19
C MET A 280 14.38 -7.41 9.56
N ASP A 281 14.97 -6.36 10.13
CA ASP A 281 14.95 -5.01 9.53
C ASP A 281 15.76 -4.95 8.23
N ILE A 282 16.94 -5.58 8.20
CA ILE A 282 17.78 -5.71 7.00
C ILE A 282 17.01 -6.39 5.85
N GLN A 283 16.31 -7.49 6.13
CA GLN A 283 15.47 -8.17 5.14
C GLN A 283 14.35 -7.26 4.62
N ASN A 284 13.68 -6.52 5.51
CA ASN A 284 12.65 -5.55 5.14
C ASN A 284 13.21 -4.40 4.28
N HIS A 285 14.43 -3.95 4.54
CA HIS A 285 15.10 -2.90 3.74
C HIS A 285 15.40 -3.37 2.32
N TYR A 286 15.97 -4.57 2.18
CA TYR A 286 16.22 -5.18 0.86
C TYR A 286 14.94 -5.19 0.02
N GLN A 287 13.84 -5.70 0.59
CA GLN A 287 12.56 -5.78 -0.11
C GLN A 287 12.03 -4.39 -0.46
N THR A 288 12.06 -3.45 0.49
CA THR A 288 11.58 -2.08 0.31
C THR A 288 12.35 -1.36 -0.80
N ASP A 289 13.67 -1.50 -0.82
CA ASP A 289 14.55 -0.87 -1.80
C ASP A 289 14.36 -1.46 -3.19
N LEU A 290 14.28 -2.77 -3.30
CA LEU A 290 14.03 -3.47 -4.56
C LEU A 290 12.71 -2.99 -5.17
N GLU A 291 11.63 -2.97 -4.37
CA GLU A 291 10.32 -2.49 -4.81
C GLU A 291 10.34 -1.01 -5.21
N THR A 292 11.05 -0.17 -4.46
CA THR A 292 11.23 1.25 -4.79
C THR A 292 11.93 1.41 -6.15
N LEU A 293 12.95 0.59 -6.42
CA LEU A 293 13.66 0.58 -7.70
C LEU A 293 12.73 0.11 -8.83
N LYS A 294 11.87 -0.89 -8.59
CA LYS A 294 10.88 -1.38 -9.58
C LYS A 294 9.85 -0.29 -9.91
N ARG A 295 9.38 0.45 -8.92
CA ARG A 295 8.42 1.56 -9.14
C ARG A 295 9.03 2.74 -9.92
N ARG A 296 10.31 3.04 -9.71
CA ARG A 296 11.03 4.11 -10.44
C ARG A 296 11.38 3.70 -11.88
N LEU A 297 11.69 2.43 -12.10
CA LEU A 297 12.05 1.88 -13.41
C LEU A 297 11.06 0.77 -13.80
N PRO A 298 9.83 1.14 -14.21
CA PRO A 298 8.73 0.17 -14.39
C PRO A 298 8.88 -0.73 -15.62
N VAL A 299 9.66 -0.32 -16.63
CA VAL A 299 9.88 -1.13 -17.84
C VAL A 299 11.00 -2.13 -17.57
N ARG A 300 10.65 -3.40 -17.30
CA ARG A 300 11.61 -4.43 -16.86
C ARG A 300 12.77 -4.70 -17.84
N VAL A 301 12.53 -4.44 -19.12
CA VAL A 301 13.49 -4.70 -20.22
C VAL A 301 14.35 -3.50 -20.60
N SER A 302 14.22 -2.35 -19.92
CA SER A 302 15.07 -1.20 -20.21
C SER A 302 16.51 -1.40 -19.73
N GLU A 303 17.48 -0.87 -20.46
CA GLU A 303 18.90 -1.01 -20.13
C GLU A 303 19.22 -0.45 -18.72
N GLU A 304 18.64 0.69 -18.37
CA GLU A 304 18.77 1.28 -17.04
C GLU A 304 18.19 0.37 -15.95
N ARG A 305 17.02 -0.24 -16.19
CA ARG A 305 16.40 -1.17 -15.24
C ARG A 305 17.26 -2.41 -15.03
N LEU A 306 17.74 -3.02 -16.10
CA LEU A 306 18.58 -4.21 -16.05
C LEU A 306 19.92 -3.94 -15.34
N SER A 307 20.60 -2.86 -15.71
CA SER A 307 21.92 -2.50 -15.17
C SER A 307 21.86 -2.02 -13.71
N GLN A 308 20.85 -1.23 -13.32
CA GLN A 308 20.66 -0.80 -11.93
C GLN A 308 20.26 -1.97 -11.02
N THR A 309 19.40 -2.88 -11.50
CA THR A 309 19.04 -4.09 -10.73
C THR A 309 20.25 -5.00 -10.56
N SER A 310 21.08 -5.15 -11.60
CA SER A 310 22.36 -5.89 -11.49
C SER A 310 23.30 -5.27 -10.45
N ALA A 311 23.48 -3.95 -10.49
CA ALA A 311 24.28 -3.23 -9.50
C ALA A 311 23.72 -3.37 -8.07
N PHE A 312 22.39 -3.30 -7.93
CA PHE A 312 21.67 -3.50 -6.67
C PHE A 312 21.92 -4.89 -6.08
N LEU A 313 21.69 -5.95 -6.85
CA LEU A 313 21.87 -7.33 -6.39
C LEU A 313 23.33 -7.62 -6.03
N LYS A 314 24.28 -7.12 -6.83
CA LYS A 314 25.71 -7.24 -6.56
C LYS A 314 26.10 -6.53 -5.26
N ALA A 315 25.59 -5.32 -5.04
CA ALA A 315 25.87 -4.55 -3.83
C ALA A 315 25.29 -5.23 -2.58
N TRP A 316 24.05 -5.72 -2.65
CA TRP A 316 23.40 -6.42 -1.53
C TRP A 316 24.05 -7.76 -1.21
N GLU A 317 24.40 -8.55 -2.23
CA GLU A 317 25.13 -9.81 -2.04
C GLU A 317 26.50 -9.55 -1.39
N SER A 318 27.25 -8.56 -1.89
CA SER A 318 28.56 -8.21 -1.31
C SER A 318 28.42 -7.74 0.14
N LYS A 319 27.41 -6.91 0.45
CA LYS A 319 27.16 -6.42 1.81
C LYS A 319 26.74 -7.56 2.74
N LEU A 320 25.87 -8.47 2.28
CA LEU A 320 25.41 -9.63 3.04
C LEU A 320 26.57 -10.56 3.38
N GLN A 321 27.39 -10.92 2.39
CA GLN A 321 28.56 -11.76 2.62
C GLN A 321 29.54 -11.12 3.60
N THR A 322 29.82 -9.82 3.42
CA THR A 322 30.71 -9.09 4.34
C THR A 322 30.14 -9.05 5.77
N ALA A 323 28.81 -9.06 5.94
CA ALA A 323 28.18 -9.04 7.26
C ALA A 323 28.28 -10.41 7.94
N LEU A 324 27.99 -11.47 7.20
CA LEU A 324 28.14 -12.86 7.64
C LEU A 324 29.61 -13.17 8.02
N ASP A 325 30.57 -12.72 7.20
CA ASP A 325 32.00 -12.92 7.45
C ASP A 325 32.50 -12.17 8.71
N ALA A 326 31.91 -11.01 9.01
CA ALA A 326 32.32 -10.16 10.12
C ALA A 326 31.74 -10.62 11.47
N GLU A 327 30.53 -11.17 11.49
CA GLU A 327 29.89 -11.67 12.72
C GLU A 327 30.41 -13.08 13.09
N GLY A 328 30.73 -13.91 12.09
CA GLY A 328 31.17 -15.29 12.29
C GLY A 328 30.03 -16.25 12.66
N ASP A 329 30.22 -17.55 12.42
CA ASP A 329 29.18 -18.58 12.59
C ASP A 329 28.64 -18.73 14.03
N GLU A 330 29.35 -18.20 15.04
CA GLU A 330 29.01 -18.34 16.47
C GLU A 330 28.24 -17.14 17.07
N ALA A 331 28.07 -16.03 16.34
CA ALA A 331 27.46 -14.79 16.87
C ALA A 331 25.96 -14.60 16.53
N LEU A 332 25.46 -15.25 15.47
CA LEU A 332 24.07 -15.13 15.03
C LEU A 332 23.13 -16.06 15.80
N SER A 333 21.93 -15.59 16.13
CA SER A 333 20.87 -16.46 16.64
C SER A 333 20.37 -17.42 15.54
N GLU A 334 19.78 -18.56 15.91
CA GLU A 334 19.18 -19.48 14.91
C GLU A 334 18.14 -18.78 14.02
N SER A 335 17.39 -17.83 14.59
CA SER A 335 16.42 -17.02 13.84
C SER A 335 17.10 -16.09 12.83
N ASP A 336 18.18 -15.41 13.22
CA ASP A 336 18.88 -14.48 12.33
C ASP A 336 19.62 -15.21 11.21
N ILE A 337 20.15 -16.42 11.49
CA ILE A 337 20.71 -17.30 10.47
C ILE A 337 19.64 -17.64 9.42
N GLU A 338 18.42 -17.96 9.83
CA GLU A 338 17.34 -18.26 8.90
C GLU A 338 16.95 -17.03 8.07
N VAL A 339 16.81 -15.86 8.68
CA VAL A 339 16.54 -14.61 7.97
C VAL A 339 17.63 -14.29 6.95
N ALA A 340 18.90 -14.50 7.30
CA ALA A 340 20.02 -14.30 6.38
C ALA A 340 19.99 -15.29 5.19
N ARG A 341 19.63 -16.56 5.43
CA ARG A 341 19.44 -17.56 4.35
C ARG A 341 18.27 -17.19 3.45
N GLU A 342 17.14 -16.77 4.01
CA GLU A 342 15.97 -16.30 3.25
C GLU A 342 16.33 -15.10 2.38
N LEU A 343 17.08 -14.13 2.93
CA LEU A 343 17.56 -12.97 2.19
C LEU A 343 18.50 -13.39 1.04
N GLN A 344 19.44 -14.30 1.28
CA GLN A 344 20.32 -14.83 0.23
C GLN A 344 19.52 -15.56 -0.86
N SER A 345 18.48 -16.32 -0.49
CA SER A 345 17.57 -16.96 -1.43
C SER A 345 16.83 -15.92 -2.26
N ALA A 346 16.29 -14.88 -1.63
CA ALA A 346 15.58 -13.80 -2.33
C ALA A 346 16.47 -13.04 -3.32
N ILE A 347 17.76 -12.83 -2.99
CA ILE A 347 18.75 -12.26 -3.92
C ILE A 347 18.96 -13.19 -5.12
N ASN A 348 19.08 -14.50 -4.89
CA ASN A 348 19.27 -15.48 -5.96
C ASN A 348 18.04 -15.62 -6.86
N ASP A 349 16.84 -15.57 -6.29
CA ASP A 349 15.58 -15.59 -7.03
C ASP A 349 15.47 -14.33 -7.93
N GLU A 350 15.78 -13.16 -7.40
CA GLU A 350 15.76 -11.91 -8.18
C GLU A 350 16.85 -11.90 -9.27
N LYS A 351 18.01 -12.54 -9.07
CA LYS A 351 18.99 -12.77 -10.15
C LYS A 351 18.41 -13.62 -11.28
N ASN A 352 17.60 -14.63 -10.98
CA ASN A 352 16.93 -15.45 -11.99
C ASN A 352 15.85 -14.67 -12.74
N VAL A 353 15.11 -13.80 -12.04
CA VAL A 353 14.20 -12.83 -12.66
C VAL A 353 14.97 -11.90 -13.61
N LEU A 354 16.09 -11.34 -13.16
CA LEU A 354 16.92 -10.44 -13.97
C LEU A 354 17.50 -11.10 -15.23
N LYS A 355 17.89 -12.37 -15.16
CA LYS A 355 18.29 -13.16 -16.34
C LYS A 355 17.13 -13.34 -17.33
N THR A 356 15.94 -13.63 -16.80
CA THR A 356 14.71 -13.74 -17.59
C THR A 356 14.38 -12.43 -18.29
N ASP A 357 14.51 -11.30 -17.58
CA ASP A 357 14.28 -9.97 -18.13
C ASP A 357 15.30 -9.61 -19.20
N LEU A 358 16.58 -9.96 -19.02
CA LEU A 358 17.63 -9.76 -20.03
C LEU A 358 17.33 -10.52 -21.32
N ASP A 359 17.04 -11.83 -21.22
CA ASP A 359 16.67 -12.64 -22.38
C ASP A 359 15.38 -12.14 -23.05
N SER A 360 14.41 -11.66 -22.25
CA SER A 360 13.19 -11.06 -22.78
C SER A 360 13.45 -9.74 -23.50
N SER A 361 14.39 -8.92 -23.00
CA SER A 361 14.85 -7.69 -23.66
C SER A 361 15.48 -8.00 -25.02
N GLU A 362 16.39 -8.98 -25.09
CA GLU A 362 17.02 -9.40 -26.36
C GLU A 362 16.00 -9.90 -27.38
N LYS A 363 15.04 -10.74 -26.94
CA LYS A 363 13.97 -11.26 -27.81
C LYS A 363 13.05 -10.14 -28.29
N LEU A 364 12.63 -9.22 -27.42
CA LEU A 364 11.80 -8.10 -27.83
C LEU A 364 12.51 -7.19 -28.84
N ARG A 365 13.80 -6.93 -28.68
CA ARG A 365 14.58 -6.14 -29.67
C ARG A 365 14.69 -6.81 -31.03
N GLN A 366 14.74 -8.15 -31.05
CA GLN A 366 14.71 -8.92 -32.31
C GLN A 366 13.34 -8.87 -32.98
N LEU A 367 12.25 -8.92 -32.19
CA LEU A 367 10.87 -8.91 -32.69
C LEU A 367 10.38 -7.51 -33.07
N ALA A 368 10.83 -6.50 -32.34
CA ALA A 368 10.35 -5.13 -32.41
C ALA A 368 11.54 -4.16 -32.35
N PRO A 369 12.11 -3.76 -33.50
CA PRO A 369 13.24 -2.83 -33.54
C PRO A 369 12.97 -1.46 -32.92
N PHE A 370 11.70 -1.11 -32.69
CA PHE A 370 11.28 0.16 -32.09
C PHE A 370 11.36 0.21 -30.56
N VAL A 371 11.70 -0.90 -29.90
CA VAL A 371 11.70 -1.00 -28.43
C VAL A 371 12.59 0.06 -27.77
N ASP A 372 13.78 0.34 -28.31
CA ASP A 372 14.67 1.39 -27.78
C ASP A 372 14.06 2.79 -27.87
N GLN A 373 13.43 3.08 -29.01
CA GLN A 373 12.77 4.36 -29.21
C GLN A 373 11.61 4.53 -28.23
N LEU A 374 10.83 3.48 -28.00
CA LEU A 374 9.72 3.47 -27.05
C LEU A 374 10.19 3.66 -25.60
N ILE A 375 11.26 2.97 -25.19
CA ILE A 375 11.87 3.12 -23.86
C ILE A 375 12.35 4.56 -23.67
N SER A 376 13.08 5.11 -24.64
CA SER A 376 13.59 6.49 -24.59
C SER A 376 12.46 7.52 -24.48
N LEU A 377 11.39 7.34 -25.26
CA LEU A 377 10.22 8.21 -25.25
C LEU A 377 9.50 8.22 -23.89
N THR A 378 9.38 7.05 -23.27
CA THR A 378 8.57 6.82 -22.06
C THR A 378 9.34 6.98 -20.75
N ASP A 379 10.65 7.30 -20.81
CA ASP A 379 11.47 7.56 -19.63
C ASP A 379 10.85 8.66 -18.75
N LEU A 380 10.62 8.32 -17.47
CA LEU A 380 10.06 9.22 -16.47
C LEU A 380 10.94 10.45 -16.22
N SER A 381 12.24 10.38 -16.48
CA SER A 381 13.17 11.53 -16.41
C SER A 381 12.80 12.64 -17.41
N ASN A 382 12.11 12.32 -18.49
CA ASN A 382 11.69 13.30 -19.48
C ASN A 382 10.55 14.20 -18.99
N ARG A 383 9.79 13.79 -17.96
CA ARG A 383 8.64 14.55 -17.42
C ARG A 383 9.03 15.91 -16.83
N VAL A 384 10.30 16.09 -16.46
CA VAL A 384 10.83 17.37 -15.93
C VAL A 384 11.57 18.19 -16.98
N LYS A 385 11.65 17.73 -18.23
CA LYS A 385 12.35 18.42 -19.32
C LYS A 385 11.35 19.24 -20.17
N PRO A 386 11.78 20.35 -20.79
CA PRO A 386 10.96 21.05 -21.77
C PRO A 386 10.56 20.12 -22.92
N LEU A 387 9.31 20.23 -23.36
CA LEU A 387 8.78 19.47 -24.49
C LEU A 387 8.79 20.34 -25.75
N ASP A 388 9.44 19.85 -26.81
CA ASP A 388 9.29 20.36 -28.18
C ASP A 388 8.29 19.47 -28.93
N GLY A 389 7.09 19.99 -29.19
CA GLY A 389 6.04 19.18 -29.80
C GLY A 389 6.32 18.79 -31.25
N GLN A 390 7.08 19.57 -32.01
CA GLN A 390 7.39 19.22 -33.40
C GLN A 390 8.44 18.11 -33.44
N ALA A 391 9.50 18.23 -32.64
CA ALA A 391 10.49 17.17 -32.51
C ALA A 391 9.86 15.87 -31.98
N MET A 392 9.02 15.99 -30.94
CA MET A 392 8.28 14.86 -30.38
C MET A 392 7.36 14.22 -31.41
N ALA A 393 6.64 15.01 -32.22
CA ALA A 393 5.79 14.46 -33.27
C ALA A 393 6.60 13.68 -34.31
N ALA A 394 7.80 14.16 -34.70
CA ALA A 394 8.69 13.43 -35.60
C ALA A 394 9.18 12.09 -34.99
N ASP A 395 9.50 12.09 -33.70
CA ASP A 395 9.88 10.87 -32.98
C ASP A 395 8.72 9.87 -32.92
N VAL A 396 7.53 10.32 -32.51
CA VAL A 396 6.33 9.47 -32.44
C VAL A 396 5.92 9.00 -33.84
N GLN A 397 6.14 9.79 -34.89
CA GLN A 397 5.84 9.40 -36.27
C GLN A 397 6.77 8.28 -36.72
N THR A 398 8.06 8.41 -36.44
CA THR A 398 9.04 7.37 -36.74
C THR A 398 8.68 6.06 -36.03
N LEU A 399 8.28 6.14 -34.75
CA LEU A 399 7.77 4.98 -34.00
C LEU A 399 6.50 4.41 -34.67
N ASN A 400 5.54 5.27 -35.01
CA ASN A 400 4.28 4.88 -35.64
C ASN A 400 4.49 4.12 -36.97
N GLU A 401 5.39 4.61 -37.82
CA GLU A 401 5.69 4.03 -39.13
C GLU A 401 6.44 2.69 -39.01
N SER A 402 7.18 2.48 -37.92
CA SER A 402 7.88 1.21 -37.66
C SER A 402 6.96 0.09 -37.17
N LEU A 403 5.81 0.42 -36.58
CA LEU A 403 4.88 -0.55 -35.98
C LEU A 403 4.26 -1.51 -37.00
N PRO A 404 3.69 -1.07 -38.15
CA PRO A 404 3.15 -1.98 -39.16
C PRO A 404 4.18 -2.98 -39.69
N ALA A 405 5.43 -2.54 -39.93
CA ALA A 405 6.51 -3.40 -40.39
C ALA A 405 6.87 -4.50 -39.39
N SER A 406 6.63 -4.28 -38.08
CA SER A 406 6.81 -5.31 -37.05
C SER A 406 5.65 -6.30 -36.95
N MET A 407 4.49 -5.99 -37.54
CA MET A 407 3.30 -6.86 -37.58
C MET A 407 3.25 -7.75 -38.83
N GLU A 408 4.00 -7.39 -39.87
CA GLU A 408 4.14 -8.18 -41.10
C GLU A 408 5.29 -9.19 -40.93
N GLY A 409 4.95 -10.45 -40.63
CA GLY A 409 5.92 -11.55 -40.64
C GLY A 409 6.63 -11.70 -42.00
N SER A 410 7.80 -12.33 -42.03
CA SER A 410 8.68 -12.46 -43.20
C SER A 410 8.15 -13.32 -44.37
N ASP A 411 6.84 -13.48 -44.53
CA ASP A 411 6.23 -14.23 -45.63
C ASP A 411 5.11 -13.39 -46.27
N SER A 412 5.41 -12.81 -47.42
CA SER A 412 4.49 -11.99 -48.21
C SER A 412 3.49 -12.89 -48.95
N GLY A 413 2.34 -13.17 -48.33
CA GLY A 413 1.20 -13.82 -48.94
C GLY A 413 -0.07 -12.98 -48.77
N GLU A 414 -0.69 -12.59 -49.88
CA GLU A 414 -1.91 -11.76 -49.92
C GLU A 414 -3.07 -12.37 -49.12
N ASN A 415 -3.75 -11.52 -48.33
CA ASN A 415 -4.99 -11.75 -47.57
C ASN A 415 -4.94 -12.84 -46.48
N THR A 416 -4.64 -12.47 -45.23
CA THR A 416 -5.12 -13.16 -44.00
C THR A 416 -4.85 -12.30 -42.76
N GLU A 417 -5.50 -12.62 -41.62
CA GLU A 417 -5.34 -11.97 -40.30
C GLU A 417 -3.86 -11.69 -39.94
N PRO A 418 -3.56 -10.64 -39.12
CA PRO A 418 -2.18 -10.35 -38.73
C PRO A 418 -1.51 -11.59 -38.14
N ASN A 419 -0.34 -11.95 -38.68
CA ASN A 419 0.41 -13.15 -38.30
C ASN A 419 0.71 -13.12 -36.79
N SER A 420 0.18 -14.10 -36.04
CA SER A 420 0.46 -14.25 -34.62
C SER A 420 1.90 -14.73 -34.40
N VAL A 421 2.62 -14.12 -33.46
CA VAL A 421 3.99 -14.50 -33.11
C VAL A 421 3.98 -15.23 -31.76
N SER A 422 4.46 -16.48 -31.74
CA SER A 422 4.63 -17.23 -30.50
C SER A 422 5.78 -16.67 -29.67
N VAL A 423 5.50 -16.34 -28.41
CA VAL A 423 6.48 -15.83 -27.44
C VAL A 423 6.31 -16.52 -26.09
N SER A 424 7.31 -16.44 -25.21
CA SER A 424 7.15 -16.88 -23.83
C SER A 424 6.34 -15.88 -23.00
N GLN A 425 5.77 -16.32 -21.87
CA GLN A 425 5.03 -15.44 -20.96
C GLN A 425 5.84 -14.21 -20.49
N PRO A 426 7.13 -14.34 -20.07
CA PRO A 426 7.92 -13.18 -19.66
C PRO A 426 8.14 -12.14 -20.78
N VAL A 427 8.22 -12.58 -22.04
CA VAL A 427 8.32 -11.67 -23.20
C VAL A 427 7.01 -10.91 -23.39
N LEU A 428 5.86 -11.57 -23.23
CA LEU A 428 4.56 -10.91 -23.28
C LEU A 428 4.37 -9.91 -22.13
N ASP A 429 4.79 -10.25 -20.92
CA ASP A 429 4.73 -9.35 -19.76
C ASP A 429 5.60 -8.11 -19.98
N ALA A 430 6.81 -8.28 -20.51
CA ALA A 430 7.69 -7.17 -20.87
C ALA A 430 7.09 -6.28 -21.98
N ALA A 431 6.40 -6.87 -22.96
CA ALA A 431 5.65 -6.12 -23.97
C ALA A 431 4.47 -5.35 -23.35
N ALA A 432 3.81 -5.91 -22.33
CA ALA A 432 2.76 -5.22 -21.60
C ALA A 432 3.29 -3.99 -20.85
N ASP A 433 4.42 -4.13 -20.13
CA ASP A 433 5.06 -3.00 -19.45
C ASP A 433 5.37 -1.83 -20.40
N LEU A 434 5.82 -2.12 -21.63
CA LEU A 434 6.10 -1.12 -22.66
C LEU A 434 4.83 -0.37 -23.10
N VAL A 435 3.72 -1.08 -23.29
CA VAL A 435 2.43 -0.49 -23.63
C VAL A 435 1.91 0.37 -22.48
N ASP A 436 1.99 -0.13 -21.24
CA ASP A 436 1.54 0.60 -20.05
C ASP A 436 2.40 1.85 -19.80
N ALA A 437 3.70 1.78 -20.05
CA ALA A 437 4.61 2.93 -19.99
C ALA A 437 4.24 3.99 -21.04
N TYR A 438 3.88 3.57 -22.26
CA TYR A 438 3.42 4.46 -23.31
C TYR A 438 2.10 5.16 -22.94
N GLU A 439 1.13 4.41 -22.41
CA GLU A 439 -0.14 4.98 -21.96
C GLU A 439 0.08 5.98 -20.81
N SER A 440 0.98 5.66 -19.87
CA SER A 440 1.37 6.59 -18.81
C SER A 440 2.04 7.87 -19.35
N TRP A 441 2.90 7.75 -20.35
CA TRP A 441 3.53 8.88 -21.02
C TRP A 441 2.50 9.75 -21.76
N GLN A 442 1.58 9.14 -22.52
CA GLN A 442 0.55 9.86 -23.26
C GLN A 442 -0.36 10.63 -22.29
N THR A 443 -0.90 9.95 -21.27
CA THR A 443 -1.83 10.55 -20.31
C THR A 443 -1.20 11.65 -19.45
N PHE A 444 0.13 11.64 -19.30
CA PHE A 444 0.85 12.72 -18.64
C PHE A 444 0.77 14.05 -19.41
N TYR A 445 0.84 14.02 -20.74
CA TYR A 445 0.84 15.23 -21.56
C TYR A 445 -0.53 15.58 -22.14
N GLU A 446 -1.37 14.58 -22.43
CA GLU A 446 -2.69 14.74 -23.05
C GLU A 446 -3.56 15.71 -22.23
N GLY A 447 -4.03 16.77 -22.90
CA GLY A 447 -4.85 17.79 -22.27
C GLY A 447 -4.08 18.81 -21.41
N TYR A 448 -2.82 18.57 -21.05
CA TYR A 448 -2.02 19.48 -20.19
C TYR A 448 -0.98 20.30 -20.96
N HIS A 449 -0.33 19.73 -21.97
CA HIS A 449 0.70 20.42 -22.75
C HIS A 449 0.15 20.91 -24.10
N PRO A 450 0.13 22.23 -24.39
CA PRO A 450 -0.41 22.76 -25.64
C PRO A 450 0.22 22.14 -26.90
N ASP A 451 1.55 22.04 -26.93
CA ASP A 451 2.25 21.51 -28.11
C ASP A 451 2.04 20.01 -28.29
N PHE A 452 1.80 19.26 -27.21
CA PHE A 452 1.42 17.85 -27.32
C PHE A 452 0.04 17.73 -27.98
N ASN A 453 -0.92 18.54 -27.53
CA ASN A 453 -2.26 18.55 -28.11
C ASN A 453 -2.27 19.00 -29.57
N TRP A 454 -1.41 19.95 -29.95
CA TRP A 454 -1.39 20.50 -31.30
C TRP A 454 -0.63 19.63 -32.31
N TRP A 455 0.55 19.12 -31.93
CA TRP A 455 1.43 18.40 -32.86
C TRP A 455 1.39 16.88 -32.70
N VAL A 456 1.12 16.37 -31.49
CA VAL A 456 1.44 14.99 -31.12
C VAL A 456 0.21 14.13 -30.88
N LEU A 457 -0.90 14.69 -30.36
CA LEU A 457 -2.00 13.92 -29.75
C LEU A 457 -2.64 12.88 -30.65
N ASP A 458 -3.06 13.25 -31.86
CA ASP A 458 -3.75 12.31 -32.77
C ASP A 458 -2.81 11.18 -33.19
N LEU A 459 -1.55 11.52 -33.47
CA LEU A 459 -0.49 10.58 -33.79
C LEU A 459 -0.17 9.67 -32.59
N ALA A 460 -0.12 10.21 -31.38
CA ALA A 460 0.12 9.44 -30.17
C ALA A 460 -1.01 8.44 -29.88
N LYS A 461 -2.26 8.83 -30.12
CA LYS A 461 -3.44 7.95 -30.00
C LYS A 461 -3.37 6.79 -30.99
N ASP A 462 -3.10 7.08 -32.26
CA ASP A 462 -2.94 6.05 -33.29
C ASP A 462 -1.76 5.11 -32.98
N THR A 463 -0.61 5.64 -32.54
CA THR A 463 0.53 4.83 -32.08
C THR A 463 0.15 3.95 -30.90
N GLY A 464 -0.62 4.45 -29.94
CA GLY A 464 -1.10 3.67 -28.79
C GLY A 464 -2.03 2.53 -29.20
N ASP A 465 -2.96 2.78 -30.13
CA ASP A 465 -3.82 1.73 -30.71
C ASP A 465 -2.98 0.67 -31.44
N LYS A 466 -1.98 1.08 -32.22
CA LYS A 466 -1.06 0.18 -32.92
C LYS A 466 -0.17 -0.61 -31.96
N LEU A 467 0.28 -0.03 -30.86
CA LEU A 467 1.04 -0.73 -29.82
C LEU A 467 0.18 -1.80 -29.13
N ARG A 468 -1.08 -1.49 -28.81
CA ARG A 468 -2.04 -2.48 -28.28
C ARG A 468 -2.30 -3.59 -29.29
N ALA A 469 -2.48 -3.25 -30.56
CA ALA A 469 -2.67 -4.22 -31.64
C ALA A 469 -1.44 -5.12 -31.83
N TRP A 470 -0.23 -4.54 -31.83
CA TRP A 470 1.05 -5.26 -31.86
C TRP A 470 1.18 -6.21 -30.68
N LYS A 471 0.95 -5.75 -29.44
CA LYS A 471 0.97 -6.63 -28.26
C LYS A 471 -0.02 -7.79 -28.41
N ALA A 472 -1.18 -7.55 -29.01
CA ALA A 472 -2.20 -8.58 -29.24
C ALA A 472 -1.79 -9.64 -30.28
N THR A 473 -0.80 -9.37 -31.16
CA THR A 473 -0.25 -10.39 -32.07
C THR A 473 0.68 -11.38 -31.36
N LEU A 474 1.26 -10.98 -30.22
CA LEU A 474 2.09 -11.84 -29.39
C LEU A 474 1.22 -12.86 -28.65
N LYS A 475 1.45 -14.15 -28.88
CA LYS A 475 0.71 -15.25 -28.26
C LYS A 475 1.63 -16.09 -27.39
N VAL A 476 1.18 -16.42 -26.19
CA VAL A 476 1.95 -17.24 -25.25
C VAL A 476 2.07 -18.65 -25.79
N ASP A 477 3.30 -19.15 -25.83
CA ASP A 477 3.66 -20.53 -26.10
C ASP A 477 4.30 -21.12 -24.84
N GLU A 478 3.66 -22.16 -24.29
CA GLU A 478 4.08 -22.81 -23.06
C GLU A 478 5.45 -23.51 -23.20
N GLU A 479 5.77 -24.03 -24.38
CA GLU A 479 7.07 -24.68 -24.64
C GLU A 479 8.19 -23.64 -24.75
N LEU A 480 7.93 -22.47 -25.34
CA LEU A 480 8.89 -21.35 -25.31
C LEU A 480 9.09 -20.82 -23.88
N THR A 481 8.02 -20.75 -23.09
CA THR A 481 8.08 -20.35 -21.67
C THR A 481 8.91 -21.33 -20.85
N LYS A 482 8.69 -22.63 -21.04
CA LYS A 482 9.48 -23.69 -20.40
C LYS A 482 10.94 -23.65 -20.83
N LYS A 483 11.22 -23.54 -22.14
CA LYS A 483 12.60 -23.45 -22.67
C LYS A 483 13.35 -22.25 -22.12
N GLN A 484 12.71 -21.07 -22.05
CA GLN A 484 13.31 -19.89 -21.44
C GLN A 484 13.64 -20.14 -19.97
N SER A 485 12.70 -20.74 -19.22
CA SER A 485 12.92 -21.08 -17.81
C SER A 485 14.08 -22.06 -17.62
N GLU A 486 14.16 -23.11 -18.45
CA GLU A 486 15.25 -24.09 -18.44
C GLU A 486 16.61 -23.47 -18.82
N GLN A 487 16.63 -22.55 -19.79
CA GLN A 487 17.82 -21.81 -20.20
C GLN A 487 18.33 -20.89 -19.09
N VAL A 488 17.43 -20.16 -18.42
CA VAL A 488 17.76 -19.28 -17.29
C VAL A 488 18.23 -20.08 -16.08
N ALA A 489 17.64 -21.25 -15.83
CA ALA A 489 18.03 -22.16 -14.76
C ALA A 489 19.41 -22.80 -14.97
N SER A 490 19.97 -22.74 -16.18
CA SER A 490 21.34 -23.20 -16.43
C SER A 490 22.36 -22.14 -15.98
N ASP A 491 23.40 -22.58 -15.25
CA ASP A 491 24.48 -21.73 -14.68
C ASP A 491 25.32 -20.95 -15.71
N SER A 492 25.06 -21.12 -17.01
CA SER A 492 25.81 -20.47 -18.10
C SER A 492 25.27 -19.11 -18.53
N SER A 493 24.09 -18.69 -18.05
CA SER A 493 23.49 -17.39 -18.37
C SER A 493 24.12 -16.26 -17.54
N ALA A 494 24.79 -15.31 -18.22
CA ALA A 494 25.41 -14.17 -17.55
C ALA A 494 24.36 -13.13 -17.13
N LEU A 495 24.55 -12.50 -15.97
CA LEU A 495 23.79 -11.33 -15.56
C LEU A 495 24.17 -10.12 -16.44
N PRO A 496 23.26 -9.14 -16.63
CA PRO A 496 23.60 -7.90 -17.31
C PRO A 496 24.71 -7.16 -16.55
N ALA A 497 25.51 -6.37 -17.28
CA ALA A 497 26.56 -5.56 -16.66
C ALA A 497 25.93 -4.60 -15.63
N PRO A 498 26.51 -4.48 -14.42
CA PRO A 498 26.02 -3.52 -13.43
C PRO A 498 26.23 -2.10 -13.93
N ALA A 499 25.31 -1.20 -13.59
CA ALA A 499 25.39 0.21 -13.95
C ALA A 499 26.70 0.85 -13.47
N GLU A 500 27.31 1.69 -14.31
CA GLU A 500 28.54 2.42 -13.95
C GLU A 500 28.31 3.37 -12.77
N THR A 501 27.15 4.05 -12.74
CA THR A 501 26.71 4.88 -11.62
C THR A 501 25.58 4.17 -10.89
N PHE A 502 25.86 3.69 -9.68
CA PHE A 502 24.87 3.01 -8.86
C PHE A 502 24.00 4.00 -8.09
N VAL A 503 22.67 3.94 -8.27
CA VAL A 503 21.73 4.95 -7.72
C VAL A 503 21.66 4.98 -6.19
N PHE A 504 22.13 3.95 -5.49
CA PHE A 504 22.22 3.97 -4.03
C PHE A 504 23.47 4.69 -3.53
N GLY A 505 24.49 4.84 -4.40
CA GLY A 505 25.79 5.41 -4.07
C GLY A 505 26.58 4.60 -3.03
N GLU A 506 27.77 5.10 -2.68
CA GLU A 506 28.63 4.50 -1.65
C GLU A 506 28.19 4.87 -0.22
N ALA A 507 27.35 5.90 -0.08
CA ALA A 507 26.87 6.42 1.21
C ALA A 507 25.75 5.59 1.85
N TYR A 508 25.25 4.56 1.17
CA TYR A 508 24.23 3.67 1.73
C TYR A 508 24.82 2.85 2.89
N PRO A 509 24.24 2.88 4.10
CA PRO A 509 24.84 2.27 5.28
C PRO A 509 25.20 0.79 5.05
N PRO A 510 26.34 0.32 5.60
CA PRO A 510 26.68 -1.09 5.55
C PRO A 510 25.74 -1.89 6.46
N ILE A 511 25.36 -3.11 6.04
CA ILE A 511 24.50 -4.02 6.82
C ILE A 511 25.02 -4.19 8.24
N GLN A 512 26.35 -4.18 8.41
CA GLN A 512 27.07 -4.28 9.67
C GLN A 512 26.71 -3.18 10.68
N THR A 513 26.45 -1.96 10.22
CA THR A 513 26.02 -0.88 11.12
C THR A 513 24.61 -1.15 11.66
N TRP A 514 23.76 -1.82 10.88
CA TRP A 514 22.40 -2.15 11.29
C TRP A 514 22.35 -3.40 12.13
N SER A 515 23.11 -4.44 11.79
CA SER A 515 23.10 -5.72 12.51
C SER A 515 23.52 -5.61 13.97
N GLN A 516 24.23 -4.53 14.33
CA GLN A 516 24.62 -4.20 15.70
C GLN A 516 23.51 -3.56 16.54
N ARG A 517 22.34 -3.23 15.96
CA ARG A 517 21.22 -2.65 16.72
C ARG A 517 20.62 -3.67 17.68
N GLU A 518 20.30 -3.22 18.89
CA GLU A 518 19.63 -4.06 19.89
C GLU A 518 18.23 -4.45 19.40
N ALA A 519 17.82 -5.68 19.72
CA ALA A 519 16.51 -6.17 19.38
C ALA A 519 15.42 -5.50 20.23
N THR A 520 14.28 -5.17 19.62
CA THR A 520 13.17 -4.46 20.28
C THR A 520 11.91 -5.31 20.29
N TRP A 521 11.07 -5.21 21.31
CA TRP A 521 9.92 -6.10 21.49
C TRP A 521 8.59 -5.44 21.15
N MET A 522 8.48 -4.13 21.40
CA MET A 522 7.27 -3.36 21.15
C MET A 522 6.81 -3.38 19.69
N PRO A 523 7.67 -3.45 18.65
CA PRO A 523 7.17 -3.56 17.27
C PRO A 523 6.20 -4.74 17.07
N THR A 524 6.47 -5.90 17.70
CA THR A 524 5.60 -7.08 17.64
C THR A 524 4.27 -6.86 18.37
N ILE A 525 4.29 -6.18 19.52
CA ILE A 525 3.09 -5.86 20.31
C ILE A 525 2.23 -4.80 19.60
N VAL A 526 2.85 -3.75 19.08
CA VAL A 526 2.18 -2.70 18.30
C VAL A 526 1.48 -3.32 17.09
N ARG A 527 2.17 -4.17 16.31
CA ARG A 527 1.55 -4.88 15.17
C ARG A 527 0.34 -5.72 15.61
N ARG A 528 0.38 -6.34 16.79
CA ARG A 528 -0.74 -7.11 17.35
C ARG A 528 -1.93 -6.22 17.69
N PHE A 529 -1.71 -5.06 18.32
CA PHE A 529 -2.76 -4.10 18.65
C PHE A 529 -3.38 -3.46 17.39
N THR A 530 -2.53 -3.01 16.46
CA THR A 530 -2.97 -2.26 15.27
C THR A 530 -3.52 -3.15 14.16
N ARG A 531 -3.38 -4.48 14.26
CA ARG A 531 -4.01 -5.45 13.36
C ARG A 531 -5.48 -5.12 13.18
N ARG A 532 -5.88 -4.71 11.98
CA ARG A 532 -7.26 -4.28 11.67
C ARG A 532 -8.22 -5.48 11.75
N GLY A 533 -8.89 -5.62 12.89
CA GLY A 533 -10.09 -6.46 13.06
C GLY A 533 -11.35 -5.69 12.67
N ARG A 534 -12.33 -6.38 12.07
CA ARG A 534 -13.57 -5.77 11.55
C ARG A 534 -14.58 -5.34 12.62
N ASP A 535 -14.52 -5.98 13.77
CA ASP A 535 -15.47 -5.72 14.86
C ASP A 535 -14.92 -4.61 15.77
N ARG A 536 -15.39 -3.38 15.52
CA ARG A 536 -15.04 -2.20 16.32
C ARG A 536 -15.53 -2.33 17.77
N GLU A 537 -16.65 -3.02 18.00
CA GLU A 537 -17.20 -3.21 19.34
C GLU A 537 -16.39 -4.22 20.13
N LYS A 538 -16.02 -5.35 19.52
CA LYS A 538 -15.12 -6.34 20.14
C LYS A 538 -13.73 -5.76 20.41
N LYS A 539 -13.20 -4.93 19.51
CA LYS A 539 -11.96 -4.18 19.78
C LYS A 539 -12.13 -3.22 20.96
N ALA A 540 -13.22 -2.44 20.98
CA ALA A 540 -13.49 -1.52 22.08
C ALA A 540 -13.68 -2.26 23.41
N ALA A 541 -14.31 -3.43 23.41
CA ALA A 541 -14.49 -4.27 24.59
C ALA A 541 -13.18 -4.86 25.14
N GLN A 542 -12.14 -4.97 24.30
CA GLN A 542 -10.82 -5.43 24.72
C GLN A 542 -9.92 -4.31 25.28
N LEU A 543 -10.27 -3.03 25.10
CA LEU A 543 -9.41 -1.91 25.51
C LEU A 543 -9.07 -1.90 27.02
N PRO A 544 -10.00 -2.14 27.96
CA PRO A 544 -9.65 -2.23 29.38
C PRO A 544 -8.61 -3.31 29.68
N ARG A 545 -8.72 -4.43 28.97
CA ARG A 545 -7.79 -5.54 29.10
C ARG A 545 -6.42 -5.25 28.49
N TRP A 546 -6.38 -4.58 27.33
CA TRP A 546 -5.13 -4.07 26.77
C TRP A 546 -4.42 -3.15 27.76
N LYS A 547 -5.18 -2.27 28.43
CA LYS A 547 -4.64 -1.38 29.47
C LYS A 547 -4.03 -2.16 30.64
N GLU A 548 -4.73 -3.19 31.14
CA GLU A 548 -4.23 -4.06 32.20
C GLU A 548 -2.96 -4.82 31.78
N ASP A 549 -2.98 -5.47 30.62
CA ASP A 549 -1.84 -6.23 30.10
C ASP A 549 -0.61 -5.34 29.84
N LEU A 550 -0.81 -4.13 29.31
CA LEU A 550 0.27 -3.16 29.11
C LEU A 550 0.84 -2.64 30.43
N ALA A 551 0.02 -2.48 31.47
CA ALA A 551 0.48 -2.09 32.80
C ALA A 551 1.27 -3.21 33.49
N ALA A 552 0.96 -4.48 33.20
CA ALA A 552 1.67 -5.64 33.72
C ALA A 552 2.83 -6.13 32.84
N LEU A 553 3.06 -5.50 31.69
CA LEU A 553 4.06 -5.93 30.72
C LEU A 553 5.49 -5.86 31.30
N GLU A 554 6.23 -6.95 31.18
CA GLU A 554 7.67 -7.07 31.39
C GLU A 554 8.28 -7.65 30.11
N LEU A 555 9.33 -7.03 29.58
CA LEU A 555 10.02 -7.49 28.36
C LEU A 555 11.32 -8.15 28.74
N ASP A 556 11.55 -9.38 28.27
CA ASP A 556 12.78 -10.15 28.52
C ASP A 556 13.15 -10.28 30.02
N GLY A 557 12.14 -10.27 30.90
CA GLY A 557 12.35 -10.29 32.36
C GLY A 557 13.02 -9.04 32.93
N LYS A 558 13.14 -7.95 32.14
CA LYS A 558 13.73 -6.68 32.55
C LYS A 558 12.64 -5.70 33.03
N PRO A 559 12.93 -4.87 34.06
CA PRO A 559 12.06 -3.76 34.44
C PRO A 559 12.03 -2.69 33.34
N PHE A 560 11.00 -1.84 33.34
CA PHE A 560 10.74 -0.84 32.30
C PHE A 560 11.93 0.09 32.06
N GLU A 561 12.61 0.51 33.12
CA GLU A 561 13.74 1.45 33.06
C GLU A 561 14.98 0.83 32.41
N GLU A 562 15.03 -0.49 32.28
CA GLU A 562 16.09 -1.25 31.59
C GLU A 562 15.69 -1.64 30.16
N TRP A 563 14.49 -1.31 29.70
CA TRP A 563 14.09 -1.50 28.30
C TRP A 563 14.86 -0.54 27.39
N SER A 564 14.98 -0.90 26.11
CA SER A 564 15.48 0.04 25.10
C SER A 564 14.64 1.32 25.09
N LEU A 565 15.26 2.47 24.81
CA LEU A 565 14.53 3.74 24.76
C LEU A 565 13.40 3.72 23.72
N ASP A 566 13.61 3.03 22.60
CA ASP A 566 12.57 2.83 21.59
C ASP A 566 11.38 2.01 22.11
N ASP A 567 11.62 0.93 22.89
CA ASP A 567 10.54 0.16 23.53
C ASP A 567 9.81 0.99 24.59
N GLN A 568 10.52 1.81 25.38
CA GLN A 568 9.91 2.72 26.35
C GLN A 568 8.98 3.72 25.64
N VAL A 569 9.46 4.35 24.56
CA VAL A 569 8.67 5.28 23.74
C VAL A 569 7.44 4.58 23.17
N ASP A 570 7.62 3.44 22.50
CA ASP A 570 6.52 2.71 21.86
C ASP A 570 5.47 2.23 22.86
N TRP A 571 5.88 1.88 24.08
CA TRP A 571 4.96 1.56 25.16
C TRP A 571 4.10 2.76 25.55
N HIS A 572 4.68 3.96 25.69
CA HIS A 572 3.90 5.16 25.96
C HIS A 572 2.97 5.53 24.80
N LEU A 573 3.43 5.37 23.54
CA LEU A 573 2.58 5.61 22.35
C LEU A 573 1.36 4.70 22.36
N LEU A 574 1.57 3.40 22.59
CA LEU A 574 0.51 2.41 22.62
C LEU A 574 -0.45 2.63 23.78
N THR A 575 0.08 2.92 24.97
CA THR A 575 -0.73 3.19 26.18
C THR A 575 -1.59 4.45 25.99
N ALA A 576 -1.02 5.53 25.44
CA ALA A 576 -1.76 6.75 25.13
C ALA A 576 -2.86 6.52 24.09
N GLU A 577 -2.64 5.65 23.09
CA GLU A 577 -3.65 5.26 22.12
C GLU A 577 -4.81 4.49 22.78
N VAL A 578 -4.51 3.49 23.61
CA VAL A 578 -5.51 2.71 24.34
C VAL A 578 -6.36 3.60 25.25
N ASP A 579 -5.70 4.45 26.06
CA ASP A 579 -6.38 5.37 26.96
C ASP A 579 -7.25 6.37 26.20
N THR A 580 -6.76 6.87 25.06
CA THR A 580 -7.53 7.80 24.22
C THR A 580 -8.77 7.15 23.65
N GLN A 581 -8.71 5.89 23.21
CA GLN A 581 -9.88 5.18 22.69
C GLN A 581 -10.92 4.91 23.78
N ILE A 582 -10.49 4.53 24.99
CA ILE A 582 -11.40 4.34 26.14
C ILE A 582 -12.12 5.65 26.48
N GLU A 583 -11.36 6.73 26.63
CA GLU A 583 -11.91 8.01 27.08
C GLU A 583 -12.76 8.68 26.01
N ARG A 584 -12.42 8.51 24.73
CA ARG A 584 -13.23 8.98 23.62
C ARG A 584 -14.63 8.37 23.67
N LYS A 585 -14.73 7.06 23.92
CA LYS A 585 -16.01 6.37 24.07
C LYS A 585 -16.81 6.92 25.24
N ARG A 586 -16.18 7.16 26.40
CA ARG A 586 -16.82 7.77 27.56
C ARG A 586 -17.43 9.15 27.23
N ILE A 587 -16.68 10.00 26.53
CA ILE A 587 -17.16 11.31 26.08
C ILE A 587 -18.33 11.16 25.11
N GLU A 588 -18.23 10.25 24.13
CA GLU A 588 -19.28 10.00 23.15
C GLU A 588 -20.59 9.49 23.79
N ASP A 589 -20.47 8.64 24.81
CA ASP A 589 -21.59 8.05 25.57
C ASP A 589 -22.24 9.06 26.55
N SER A 590 -21.49 10.07 27.01
CA SER A 590 -22.00 11.10 27.95
C SER A 590 -23.11 11.99 27.36
N GLY A 591 -23.21 12.07 26.02
CA GLY A 591 -24.20 12.88 25.32
C GLY A 591 -23.90 14.39 25.27
N GLU A 592 -22.79 14.87 25.85
CA GLU A 592 -22.38 16.28 25.83
C GLU A 592 -21.81 16.69 24.45
N LYS A 593 -22.67 16.76 23.42
CA LYS A 593 -22.28 17.14 22.06
C LYS A 593 -22.80 18.53 21.70
N LEU A 594 -21.91 19.38 21.16
CA LEU A 594 -22.31 20.62 20.51
C LEU A 594 -23.12 20.31 19.24
N PRO A 595 -24.15 21.12 18.91
CA PRO A 595 -24.98 20.86 17.73
C PRO A 595 -24.18 21.03 16.43
N PRO A 596 -24.51 20.28 15.35
CA PRO A 596 -23.92 20.51 14.04
C PRO A 596 -24.13 21.95 13.57
N ALA A 597 -23.11 22.50 12.91
CA ALA A 597 -23.14 23.83 12.32
C ALA A 597 -23.10 23.72 10.80
N THR A 598 -24.03 24.42 10.14
CA THR A 598 -24.12 24.49 8.67
C THR A 598 -23.96 25.93 8.23
N SER A 599 -23.24 26.14 7.13
CA SER A 599 -23.10 27.46 6.50
C SER A 599 -24.48 28.03 6.11
N SER A 600 -24.63 29.33 6.32
CA SER A 600 -25.84 30.05 5.89
C SER A 600 -25.87 30.23 4.37
N VAL A 601 -24.70 30.26 3.72
CA VAL A 601 -24.50 30.50 2.29
C VAL A 601 -24.43 29.20 1.48
N GLU A 602 -23.52 28.30 1.83
CA GLU A 602 -23.25 27.03 1.12
C GLU A 602 -23.86 25.86 1.90
N LYS A 603 -25.06 25.41 1.52
CA LYS A 603 -25.82 24.44 2.34
C LYS A 603 -25.15 23.07 2.50
N ASP A 604 -24.20 22.74 1.63
CA ASP A 604 -23.39 21.51 1.70
C ASP A 604 -22.14 21.66 2.59
N LEU A 605 -21.79 22.88 3.03
CA LEU A 605 -20.72 23.13 3.99
C LEU A 605 -21.25 22.98 5.43
N SER A 606 -20.95 21.86 6.06
CA SER A 606 -21.34 21.57 7.45
C SER A 606 -20.29 20.78 8.21
N GLY A 607 -20.34 20.85 9.54
CA GLY A 607 -19.46 20.10 10.44
C GLY A 607 -20.03 20.06 11.85
N THR A 608 -19.51 19.16 12.70
CA THR A 608 -19.94 19.03 14.10
C THR A 608 -18.78 19.42 15.02
N PRO A 609 -18.88 20.54 15.77
CA PRO A 609 -17.90 20.88 16.80
C PRO A 609 -17.76 19.77 17.84
N VAL A 610 -16.53 19.49 18.27
CA VAL A 610 -16.26 18.36 19.16
C VAL A 610 -16.22 18.73 20.65
N GLY A 611 -16.16 20.01 20.97
CA GLY A 611 -16.09 20.50 22.34
C GLY A 611 -14.68 20.47 22.95
N ARG A 612 -14.51 21.19 24.06
CA ARG A 612 -13.21 21.42 24.70
C ARG A 612 -12.58 20.14 25.24
N GLU A 613 -13.35 19.33 25.96
CA GLU A 613 -12.87 18.08 26.57
C GLU A 613 -12.31 17.09 25.53
N ARG A 614 -12.97 17.00 24.36
CA ARG A 614 -12.51 16.15 23.26
C ARG A 614 -11.20 16.64 22.64
N ILE A 615 -10.99 17.95 22.56
CA ILE A 615 -9.73 18.56 22.10
C ILE A 615 -8.62 18.27 23.11
N GLU A 616 -8.86 18.47 24.41
CA GLU A 616 -7.89 18.18 25.46
C GLU A 616 -7.50 16.69 25.50
N LEU A 617 -8.43 15.79 25.22
CA LEU A 617 -8.13 14.37 25.05
C LEU A 617 -7.15 14.13 23.88
N GLU A 618 -7.38 14.74 22.72
CA GLU A 618 -6.45 14.61 21.58
C GLU A 618 -5.09 15.24 21.87
N LEU A 619 -5.03 16.36 22.60
CA LEU A 619 -3.76 16.99 22.99
C LEU A 619 -2.95 16.10 23.93
N ARG A 620 -3.62 15.43 24.89
CA ARG A 620 -3.00 14.43 25.77
C ARG A 620 -2.42 13.26 24.99
N ARG A 621 -3.12 12.75 23.97
CA ARG A 621 -2.60 11.71 23.05
C ARG A 621 -1.31 12.16 22.34
N GLN A 622 -1.16 13.46 22.12
CA GLN A 622 0.02 14.05 21.49
C GLN A 622 1.07 14.54 22.49
N PHE A 623 0.88 14.29 23.79
CA PHE A 623 1.79 14.72 24.86
C PHE A 623 2.00 16.25 24.92
N ILE A 624 0.98 17.01 24.49
CA ILE A 624 0.99 18.48 24.46
C ILE A 624 0.33 19.00 25.74
N ASP A 625 1.04 19.82 26.51
CA ASP A 625 0.58 20.39 27.79
C ASP A 625 0.01 21.82 27.65
N HIS A 626 -0.54 22.11 26.47
CA HIS A 626 -1.26 23.35 26.22
C HIS A 626 -2.76 23.14 26.30
N SER A 627 -3.48 24.17 26.75
CA SER A 627 -4.92 24.29 26.52
C SER A 627 -5.21 24.73 25.08
N PRO A 628 -6.42 24.45 24.54
CA PRO A 628 -6.82 24.94 23.22
C PRO A 628 -6.72 26.47 23.09
N GLU A 629 -7.01 27.20 24.17
CA GLU A 629 -6.89 28.66 24.23
C GLU A 629 -5.45 29.15 24.06
N GLU A 630 -4.51 28.53 24.78
CA GLU A 630 -3.08 28.88 24.67
C GLU A 630 -2.53 28.62 23.25
N LEU A 631 -3.01 27.56 22.59
CA LEU A 631 -2.64 27.27 21.20
C LEU A 631 -3.20 28.30 20.21
N ILE A 632 -4.41 28.81 20.46
CA ILE A 632 -4.98 29.91 19.67
C ILE A 632 -4.13 31.18 19.86
N GLU A 633 -3.81 31.55 21.11
CA GLU A 633 -2.98 32.71 21.40
C GLU A 633 -1.58 32.59 20.77
N LEU A 634 -0.99 31.39 20.80
CA LEU A 634 0.29 31.11 20.14
C LEU A 634 0.18 31.33 18.62
N ALA A 635 -0.88 30.81 17.99
CA ALA A 635 -1.11 30.99 16.55
C ALA A 635 -1.36 32.45 16.18
N GLU A 636 -2.05 33.23 17.02
CA GLU A 636 -2.28 34.66 16.82
C GLU A 636 -0.97 35.46 16.88
N ARG A 637 -0.08 35.14 17.84
CA ARG A 637 1.26 35.74 17.92
C ARG A 637 2.10 35.45 16.68
N GLU A 638 2.15 34.18 16.27
CA GLU A 638 2.87 33.78 15.05
C GLU A 638 2.28 34.46 13.81
N TYR A 639 0.96 34.49 13.68
CA TYR A 639 0.29 35.14 12.58
C TYR A 639 0.58 36.65 12.50
N ALA A 640 0.69 37.34 13.64
CA ALA A 640 1.07 38.76 13.68
C ALA A 640 2.50 39.01 13.15
N ILE A 641 3.44 38.10 13.44
CA ILE A 641 4.80 38.14 12.89
C ILE A 641 4.75 37.97 11.37
N VAL A 642 4.03 36.94 10.89
CA VAL A 642 3.86 36.68 9.46
C VAL A 642 3.24 37.87 8.73
N ARG A 643 2.20 38.48 9.31
CA ARG A 643 1.56 39.68 8.75
C ARG A 643 2.54 40.83 8.57
N SER A 644 3.40 41.05 9.57
CA SER A 644 4.42 42.09 9.53
C SER A 644 5.45 41.84 8.42
N GLU A 645 5.86 40.58 8.23
CA GLU A 645 6.73 40.19 7.12
C GLU A 645 6.05 40.34 5.75
N MET A 646 4.76 40.00 5.63
CA MET A 646 4.01 40.20 4.39
C MET A 646 3.93 41.69 4.00
N VAL A 647 3.80 42.58 4.98
CA VAL A 647 3.85 44.03 4.74
C VAL A 647 5.24 44.46 4.25
N ARG A 648 6.32 43.97 4.86
CA ARG A 648 7.69 44.25 4.40
C ARG A 648 7.93 43.78 2.97
N VAL A 649 7.48 42.57 2.63
CA VAL A 649 7.60 42.06 1.25
C VAL A 649 6.74 42.88 0.27
N ALA A 650 5.58 43.40 0.70
CA ALA A 650 4.79 44.30 -0.13
C ALA A 650 5.52 45.63 -0.41
N GLN A 651 6.24 46.16 0.59
CA GLN A 651 7.11 47.33 0.42
C GLN A 651 8.25 47.04 -0.56
N ASP A 652 8.90 45.87 -0.44
CA ASP A 652 9.95 45.40 -1.37
C ASP A 652 9.42 45.27 -2.81
N MET A 653 8.12 44.94 -2.97
CA MET A 653 7.43 44.87 -4.27
C MET A 653 6.99 46.24 -4.81
N GLY A 654 7.19 47.33 -4.05
CA GLY A 654 6.79 48.68 -4.41
C GLY A 654 5.30 48.99 -4.20
N LEU A 655 4.63 48.22 -3.33
CA LEU A 655 3.18 48.32 -3.09
C LEU A 655 2.83 49.01 -1.76
N GLY A 656 3.82 49.57 -1.07
CA GLY A 656 3.63 50.12 0.28
C GLY A 656 3.18 49.03 1.25
N ASP A 657 2.23 49.35 2.14
CA ASP A 657 1.76 48.43 3.17
C ASP A 657 0.65 47.47 2.69
N ASP A 658 0.27 47.53 1.40
CA ASP A 658 -0.81 46.73 0.84
C ASP A 658 -0.36 45.31 0.49
N TRP A 659 -0.29 44.47 1.53
CA TRP A 659 0.03 43.05 1.36
C TRP A 659 -1.00 42.30 0.51
N LYS A 660 -2.26 42.74 0.44
CA LYS A 660 -3.29 42.09 -0.39
C LYS A 660 -3.00 42.32 -1.87
N ALA A 661 -2.60 43.54 -2.24
CA ALA A 661 -2.12 43.83 -3.59
C ALA A 661 -0.87 43.01 -3.94
N ALA A 662 0.04 42.78 -2.99
CA ALA A 662 1.21 41.94 -3.18
C ALA A 662 0.85 40.47 -3.45
N VAL A 663 -0.10 39.92 -2.67
CA VAL A 663 -0.65 38.57 -2.90
C VAL A 663 -1.31 38.49 -4.27
N GLU A 664 -2.12 39.48 -4.67
CA GLU A 664 -2.75 39.50 -5.99
C GLU A 664 -1.75 39.58 -7.15
N ARG A 665 -0.67 40.35 -7.00
CA ARG A 665 0.41 40.39 -7.99
C ARG A 665 1.11 39.03 -8.08
N MET A 666 1.44 38.40 -6.96
CA MET A 666 2.08 37.08 -6.92
C MET A 666 1.21 36.00 -7.55
N LYS A 667 -0.12 35.98 -7.31
CA LYS A 667 -1.04 35.01 -7.94
C LYS A 667 -1.03 35.07 -9.47
N ASN A 668 -0.73 36.23 -10.06
CA ASN A 668 -0.63 36.39 -11.52
C ASN A 668 0.77 36.04 -12.07
N HIS A 669 1.72 35.70 -11.20
CA HIS A 669 3.08 35.28 -11.57
C HIS A 669 3.17 33.76 -11.65
N HIS A 670 2.69 33.20 -12.75
CA HIS A 670 2.67 31.76 -13.02
C HIS A 670 3.35 31.45 -14.36
N VAL A 671 3.77 30.21 -14.54
CA VAL A 671 4.31 29.73 -15.83
C VAL A 671 3.18 29.56 -16.86
N ALA A 672 3.55 29.38 -18.13
CA ALA A 672 2.62 29.05 -19.19
C ALA A 672 2.09 27.60 -19.05
N PRO A 673 0.91 27.27 -19.61
CA PRO A 673 0.44 25.88 -19.75
C PRO A 673 1.52 24.95 -20.30
N GLY A 674 1.67 23.76 -19.71
CA GLY A 674 2.71 22.78 -20.07
C GLY A 674 4.06 22.95 -19.37
N GLN A 675 4.36 24.10 -18.77
CA GLN A 675 5.69 24.39 -18.18
C GLN A 675 5.81 24.03 -16.68
N GLN A 676 4.70 23.66 -16.03
CA GLN A 676 4.68 23.37 -14.59
C GLN A 676 5.57 22.18 -14.19
N PRO A 677 5.61 21.05 -14.93
CA PRO A 677 6.50 19.94 -14.61
C PRO A 677 7.99 20.32 -14.59
N VAL A 678 8.42 21.15 -15.55
CA VAL A 678 9.80 21.66 -15.63
C VAL A 678 10.14 22.51 -14.40
N LEU A 679 9.24 23.45 -14.05
CA LEU A 679 9.41 24.29 -12.86
C LEU A 679 9.55 23.44 -11.58
N ILE A 680 8.76 22.38 -11.45
CA ILE A 680 8.82 21.47 -10.30
C ILE A 680 10.17 20.75 -10.26
N GLY A 681 10.65 20.23 -11.39
CA GLY A 681 11.97 19.60 -11.50
C GLY A 681 13.10 20.52 -11.07
N GLU A 682 13.14 21.74 -11.62
CA GLU A 682 14.12 22.77 -11.25
C GLU A 682 14.08 23.11 -9.76
N MET A 683 12.88 23.22 -9.18
CA MET A 683 12.71 23.53 -7.75
C MET A 683 13.14 22.36 -6.85
N ALA A 684 12.90 21.12 -7.27
CA ALA A 684 13.33 19.92 -6.55
C ALA A 684 14.86 19.85 -6.51
N GLU A 685 15.53 20.03 -7.65
CA GLU A 685 17.00 20.10 -7.74
C GLU A 685 17.56 21.23 -6.88
N GLN A 686 16.98 22.43 -6.97
CA GLN A 686 17.40 23.59 -6.16
C GLN A 686 17.30 23.31 -4.66
N SER A 687 16.26 22.61 -4.21
CA SER A 687 16.09 22.22 -2.81
C SER A 687 17.20 21.25 -2.37
N VAL A 688 17.42 20.19 -3.12
CA VAL A 688 18.45 19.18 -2.82
C VAL A 688 19.85 19.80 -2.81
N ASP A 689 20.17 20.63 -3.79
CA ASP A 689 21.42 21.38 -3.85
C ASP A 689 21.62 22.28 -2.63
N TRP A 690 20.56 22.96 -2.20
CA TRP A 690 20.59 23.86 -1.05
C TRP A 690 20.93 23.11 0.24
N LEU A 691 20.30 21.95 0.44
CA LEU A 691 20.51 21.07 1.59
C LEU A 691 21.94 20.49 1.61
N ARG A 692 22.39 19.94 0.48
CA ARG A 692 23.73 19.34 0.35
C ARG A 692 24.84 20.36 0.60
N LYS A 693 24.72 21.58 0.07
CA LYS A 693 25.71 22.65 0.28
C LYS A 693 25.87 23.08 1.74
N ARG A 694 24.84 22.83 2.57
CA ARG A 694 24.80 23.25 3.97
C ARG A 694 25.04 22.12 4.95
N ASP A 695 25.12 20.89 4.46
CA ASP A 695 25.23 19.68 5.28
C ASP A 695 24.15 19.65 6.37
N TRP A 696 22.90 19.95 5.98
CA TRP A 696 21.78 20.04 6.94
C TRP A 696 21.09 18.73 7.19
N ILE A 697 21.07 17.82 6.22
CA ILE A 697 20.44 16.51 6.31
C ILE A 697 21.08 15.61 5.27
N THR A 698 21.20 14.33 5.57
CA THR A 698 21.59 13.34 4.56
C THR A 698 20.46 13.18 3.54
N VAL A 699 20.77 13.41 2.26
CA VAL A 699 19.88 13.11 1.15
C VAL A 699 20.42 11.89 0.42
N PRO A 700 19.91 10.67 0.70
CA PRO A 700 20.37 9.46 0.03
C PRO A 700 20.26 9.62 -1.49
N PRO A 701 21.28 9.24 -2.28
CA PRO A 701 21.21 9.29 -3.74
C PRO A 701 19.98 8.55 -4.27
N PHE A 702 19.57 7.46 -3.62
CA PHE A 702 18.39 6.71 -4.02
C PHE A 702 17.09 7.46 -3.78
N ALA A 703 16.98 8.21 -2.68
CA ALA A 703 15.82 9.05 -2.41
C ALA A 703 15.70 10.17 -3.45
N ASP A 704 16.81 10.82 -3.80
CA ASP A 704 16.88 11.85 -4.85
C ASP A 704 16.46 11.29 -6.22
N TYR A 705 16.82 10.03 -6.50
CA TYR A 705 16.52 9.35 -7.75
C TYR A 705 15.07 8.86 -7.89
N CYS A 706 14.41 8.44 -6.81
CA CYS A 706 13.22 7.59 -6.90
C CYS A 706 11.86 8.31 -6.96
N TRP A 707 11.81 9.63 -6.72
CA TRP A 707 10.53 10.35 -6.80
C TRP A 707 9.99 10.37 -8.24
N ARG A 708 8.66 10.45 -8.37
CA ARG A 708 7.95 10.42 -9.65
C ARG A 708 6.92 11.53 -9.74
N MET A 709 6.42 11.78 -10.95
CA MET A 709 5.45 12.84 -11.21
C MET A 709 4.28 12.34 -12.05
N ILE A 710 3.06 12.76 -11.70
CA ILE A 710 1.84 12.54 -12.50
C ILE A 710 1.04 13.83 -12.61
N MET A 711 0.18 13.96 -13.63
CA MET A 711 -0.81 15.06 -13.69
C MET A 711 -2.12 14.65 -12.99
N MET A 712 -2.72 15.56 -12.20
CA MET A 712 -4.02 15.32 -11.56
C MET A 712 -5.16 15.52 -12.53
N THR A 713 -6.08 14.55 -12.60
CA THR A 713 -7.30 14.65 -13.42
C THR A 713 -8.15 15.88 -13.08
N PRO A 714 -8.90 16.45 -14.04
CA PRO A 714 -9.79 17.59 -13.78
C PRO A 714 -10.76 17.37 -12.62
N GLU A 715 -11.27 16.15 -12.47
CA GLU A 715 -12.16 15.74 -11.39
C GLU A 715 -11.46 15.83 -10.04
N ARG A 716 -10.22 15.32 -9.95
CA ARG A 716 -9.44 15.35 -8.72
C ARG A 716 -9.04 16.77 -8.34
N GLN A 717 -8.75 17.64 -9.31
CA GLN A 717 -8.43 19.05 -9.06
C GLN A 717 -9.60 19.84 -8.45
N LYS A 718 -10.86 19.41 -8.63
CA LYS A 718 -12.02 20.03 -7.96
C LYS A 718 -11.99 19.84 -6.44
N VAL A 719 -11.35 18.76 -5.98
CA VAL A 719 -11.23 18.41 -4.55
C VAL A 719 -9.88 18.87 -4.00
N ASN A 720 -8.79 18.67 -4.76
CA ASN A 720 -7.42 19.03 -4.40
C ASN A 720 -6.88 20.06 -5.41
N PRO A 721 -7.09 21.37 -5.16
CA PRO A 721 -6.72 22.41 -6.13
C PRO A 721 -5.21 22.73 -6.17
N PHE A 722 -4.41 22.07 -5.33
CA PHE A 722 -2.97 22.25 -5.19
C PHE A 722 -2.25 20.93 -5.42
N PHE A 723 -0.94 20.98 -5.71
CA PHE A 723 -0.10 19.78 -5.75
C PHE A 723 -0.14 19.01 -4.44
N THR A 724 -0.05 17.69 -4.52
CA THR A 724 0.14 16.79 -3.38
C THR A 724 1.27 15.82 -3.73
N GLY A 725 2.06 15.37 -2.79
CA GLY A 725 3.21 14.51 -3.05
C GLY A 725 3.53 13.56 -1.90
N GLY A 726 4.82 13.31 -1.70
CA GLY A 726 5.38 12.04 -1.23
C GLY A 726 6.19 11.39 -2.35
N GLU A 727 6.14 10.06 -2.46
CA GLU A 727 6.84 9.31 -3.54
C GLU A 727 6.45 9.77 -4.96
N VAL A 728 5.19 10.17 -5.13
CA VAL A 728 4.65 10.66 -6.40
C VAL A 728 4.06 12.05 -6.22
N ILE A 729 4.72 13.07 -6.77
CA ILE A 729 4.12 14.41 -6.85
C ILE A 729 3.04 14.46 -7.93
N SER A 730 1.85 14.85 -7.54
CA SER A 730 0.66 14.90 -8.37
C SER A 730 0.33 16.36 -8.69
N VAL A 731 0.35 16.69 -9.98
CA VAL A 731 0.39 18.07 -10.47
C VAL A 731 -1.02 18.54 -10.85
N SER A 732 -1.62 19.42 -10.03
CA SER A 732 -2.84 20.18 -10.34
C SER A 732 -2.52 21.38 -11.25
N PHE A 733 -2.84 21.28 -12.54
CA PHE A 733 -2.60 22.36 -13.51
C PHE A 733 -3.70 22.38 -14.59
N PRO A 734 -3.91 23.49 -15.31
CA PRO A 734 -5.01 23.62 -16.27
C PRO A 734 -5.01 22.52 -17.34
N THR A 735 -6.20 22.01 -17.65
CA THR A 735 -6.40 21.05 -18.76
C THR A 735 -7.24 21.65 -19.88
N SER A 736 -7.16 21.08 -21.08
CA SER A 736 -7.93 21.50 -22.26
C SER A 736 -9.45 21.46 -22.01
N GLU A 737 -9.93 20.53 -21.20
CA GLU A 737 -11.34 20.30 -20.87
C GLU A 737 -11.93 21.31 -19.86
N MET A 738 -11.09 22.03 -19.13
CA MET A 738 -11.54 23.01 -18.15
C MET A 738 -12.17 24.25 -18.79
N SER A 739 -13.12 24.88 -18.07
CA SER A 739 -13.69 26.17 -18.46
C SER A 739 -12.62 27.28 -18.46
N PRO A 740 -12.78 28.37 -19.24
CA PRO A 740 -11.82 29.48 -19.22
C PRO A 740 -11.62 30.10 -17.83
N SER A 741 -12.65 30.06 -16.98
CA SER A 741 -12.54 30.54 -15.60
C SER A 741 -11.73 29.59 -14.73
N ASP A 742 -11.99 28.28 -14.83
CA ASP A 742 -11.25 27.26 -14.08
C ASP A 742 -9.77 27.22 -14.49
N LYS A 743 -9.47 27.37 -15.78
CA LYS A 743 -8.08 27.47 -16.28
C LYS A 743 -7.33 28.63 -15.63
N ARG A 744 -7.92 29.83 -15.59
CA ARG A 744 -7.31 30.99 -14.92
C ARG A 744 -7.14 30.77 -13.42
N GLN A 745 -8.12 30.16 -12.77
CA GLN A 745 -8.04 29.87 -11.35
C GLN A 745 -6.94 28.84 -11.05
N SER A 746 -6.81 27.79 -11.86
CA SER A 746 -5.77 26.76 -11.69
C SER A 746 -4.36 27.34 -11.87
N LEU A 747 -4.14 28.20 -12.88
CA LEU A 747 -2.88 28.95 -13.04
C LEU A 747 -2.55 29.80 -11.82
N ARG A 748 -3.53 30.55 -11.31
CA ARG A 748 -3.36 31.41 -10.12
C ARG A 748 -3.12 30.59 -8.84
N GLY A 749 -3.78 29.44 -8.72
CA GLY A 749 -3.67 28.54 -7.56
C GLY A 749 -2.38 27.73 -7.53
N ASN A 750 -1.66 27.63 -8.65
CA ASN A 750 -0.44 26.85 -8.80
C ASN A 750 0.68 27.70 -9.42
N ASN A 751 0.75 28.96 -9.00
CA ASN A 751 1.72 29.96 -9.44
C ASN A 751 3.15 29.66 -8.92
N ILE A 752 4.14 30.42 -9.39
CA ILE A 752 5.56 30.20 -9.05
C ILE A 752 5.83 30.37 -7.54
N GLY A 753 5.21 31.38 -6.91
CA GLY A 753 5.40 31.64 -5.48
C GLY A 753 4.83 30.53 -4.60
N TYR A 754 3.67 29.98 -4.94
CA TYR A 754 3.11 28.83 -4.23
C TYR A 754 3.91 27.56 -4.49
N ALA A 755 4.28 27.29 -5.74
CA ALA A 755 5.12 26.14 -6.09
C ALA A 755 6.45 26.15 -5.32
N ARG A 756 7.08 27.32 -5.16
CA ARG A 756 8.33 27.48 -4.40
C ARG A 756 8.21 26.93 -2.98
N ALA A 757 7.08 27.16 -2.31
CA ALA A 757 6.82 26.65 -0.96
C ALA A 757 6.45 25.17 -0.94
N THR A 758 5.66 24.72 -1.91
CA THR A 758 5.08 23.36 -1.88
C THR A 758 6.01 22.28 -2.42
N VAL A 759 6.90 22.58 -3.38
CA VAL A 759 7.73 21.52 -4.00
C VAL A 759 8.64 20.83 -2.97
N HIS A 760 9.31 21.59 -2.11
CA HIS A 760 10.17 21.01 -1.07
C HIS A 760 9.38 20.45 0.12
N HIS A 761 8.16 20.95 0.36
CA HIS A 761 7.22 20.38 1.32
C HIS A 761 6.79 18.96 0.90
N GLU A 762 6.51 18.78 -0.39
CA GLU A 762 6.01 17.51 -0.94
C GLU A 762 7.14 16.53 -1.32
N LEU A 763 8.31 17.04 -1.72
CA LEU A 763 9.46 16.23 -2.13
C LEU A 763 10.55 16.24 -1.05
N ILE A 764 11.77 16.65 -1.38
CA ILE A 764 12.92 16.68 -0.49
C ILE A 764 13.13 18.13 -0.03
N PRO A 765 13.23 18.39 1.28
CA PRO A 765 13.39 17.44 2.40
C PRO A 765 12.07 17.03 3.10
N GLY A 766 10.90 17.38 2.56
CA GLY A 766 9.60 17.10 3.14
C GLY A 766 9.10 15.66 2.92
N HIS A 767 7.87 15.50 2.45
CA HIS A 767 7.14 14.24 2.48
C HIS A 767 7.83 13.09 1.75
N HIS A 768 8.48 13.32 0.61
CA HIS A 768 9.20 12.24 -0.09
C HIS A 768 10.30 11.64 0.78
N LEU A 769 11.15 12.50 1.38
CA LEU A 769 12.24 12.02 2.23
C LEU A 769 11.73 11.39 3.53
N GLN A 770 10.67 11.96 4.12
CA GLN A 770 10.00 11.38 5.28
C GLN A 770 9.44 9.98 5.01
N MET A 771 8.73 9.80 3.89
CA MET A 771 8.15 8.51 3.52
C MET A 771 9.25 7.49 3.20
N PHE A 772 10.26 7.91 2.43
CA PHE A 772 11.45 7.11 2.16
C PHE A 772 12.12 6.63 3.46
N SER A 773 12.28 7.53 4.44
CA SER A 773 12.84 7.18 5.74
C SER A 773 11.94 6.23 6.54
N ASN A 774 10.64 6.51 6.65
CA ASN A 774 9.69 5.72 7.45
C ASN A 774 9.44 4.30 6.94
N GLU A 775 9.76 4.00 5.68
CA GLU A 775 9.73 2.63 5.18
C GLU A 775 10.94 1.80 5.65
N ARG A 776 12.01 2.48 6.10
CA ARG A 776 13.28 1.88 6.51
C ARG A 776 13.49 1.98 8.01
N TYR A 777 13.10 3.06 8.65
CA TYR A 777 13.33 3.27 10.08
C TYR A 777 12.01 3.27 10.86
N GLN A 778 11.94 2.39 11.86
CA GLN A 778 10.78 2.22 12.75
C GLN A 778 9.42 2.09 12.03
N PRO A 779 9.30 1.22 11.00
CA PRO A 779 8.13 1.19 10.12
C PRO A 779 6.80 0.83 10.82
N HIS A 780 6.84 0.15 11.97
CA HIS A 780 5.65 -0.16 12.77
C HIS A 780 4.96 1.11 13.31
N ARG A 781 5.71 2.18 13.56
CA ARG A 781 5.17 3.47 14.06
C ARG A 781 4.20 4.12 13.07
N ARG A 782 4.24 3.77 11.78
CA ARG A 782 3.25 4.20 10.76
C ARG A 782 1.81 3.84 11.15
N THR A 783 1.61 2.77 11.92
CA THR A 783 0.29 2.34 12.38
C THR A 783 -0.26 3.16 13.55
N MET A 784 0.60 3.96 14.20
CA MET A 784 0.28 4.87 15.29
C MET A 784 0.59 6.33 14.90
N SER A 785 0.45 6.64 13.61
CA SER A 785 0.89 7.91 13.02
C SER A 785 0.29 9.16 13.68
N THR A 786 1.04 10.26 13.54
CA THR A 786 0.62 11.60 13.99
C THR A 786 0.86 12.64 12.89
N PRO A 787 -0.11 13.56 12.66
CA PRO A 787 0.12 14.67 11.74
C PRO A 787 1.13 15.69 12.28
N PHE A 788 1.41 15.72 13.59
CA PHE A 788 2.36 16.68 14.17
C PHE A 788 3.80 16.42 13.71
N TRP A 789 4.16 15.16 13.52
CA TRP A 789 5.43 14.79 12.91
C TRP A 789 5.39 14.96 11.40
N LEU A 790 4.38 14.38 10.73
CA LEU A 790 4.33 14.36 9.26
C LEU A 790 4.25 15.77 8.67
N GLU A 791 3.20 16.50 9.03
CA GLU A 791 2.90 17.83 8.51
C GLU A 791 3.81 18.87 9.17
N GLY A 792 4.10 18.70 10.46
CA GLY A 792 4.95 19.61 11.21
C GLY A 792 6.40 19.65 10.72
N LEU A 793 7.00 18.50 10.39
CA LEU A 793 8.37 18.47 9.86
C LEU A 793 8.44 19.03 8.43
N ALA A 794 7.42 18.81 7.60
CA ALA A 794 7.36 19.42 6.27
C ALA A 794 7.23 20.96 6.36
N VAL A 795 6.39 21.48 7.27
CA VAL A 795 6.27 22.93 7.53
C VAL A 795 7.54 23.49 8.19
N TYR A 796 8.20 22.75 9.07
CA TYR A 796 9.48 23.15 9.65
C TYR A 796 10.51 23.46 8.55
N TRP A 797 10.57 22.61 7.52
CA TRP A 797 11.47 22.86 6.38
C TRP A 797 11.08 24.09 5.58
N GLU A 798 9.79 24.35 5.35
CA GLU A 798 9.33 25.61 4.73
C GLU A 798 9.84 26.83 5.52
N LEU A 799 9.74 26.78 6.86
CA LEU A 799 10.20 27.85 7.74
C LEU A 799 11.72 28.01 7.71
N LYS A 800 12.48 26.91 7.80
CA LYS A 800 13.94 26.94 7.81
C LYS A 800 14.50 27.45 6.48
N LEU A 801 13.94 27.00 5.36
CA LEU A 801 14.33 27.46 4.02
C LEU A 801 13.99 28.95 3.83
N TYR A 802 12.84 29.41 4.32
CA TYR A 802 12.49 30.83 4.30
C TYR A 802 13.49 31.67 5.10
N ASP A 803 13.76 31.27 6.35
CA ASP A 803 14.61 32.00 7.28
C ASP A 803 16.07 32.11 6.76
N ASP A 804 16.53 31.14 5.97
CA ASP A 804 17.88 31.14 5.35
C ASP A 804 17.93 31.79 3.95
N GLY A 805 16.80 32.29 3.45
CA GLY A 805 16.76 33.04 2.18
C GLY A 805 16.69 32.19 0.92
N PHE A 806 16.04 31.02 0.97
CA PHE A 806 15.86 30.14 -0.20
C PHE A 806 15.04 30.80 -1.33
N ALA A 807 14.10 31.70 -1.00
CA ALA A 807 13.30 32.42 -1.98
C ALA A 807 14.13 33.49 -2.72
N ARG A 808 14.05 33.50 -4.05
CA ARG A 808 14.90 34.34 -4.92
C ARG A 808 14.29 35.70 -5.25
N THR A 809 12.98 35.82 -5.18
CA THR A 809 12.24 37.05 -5.52
C THR A 809 11.25 37.43 -4.42
N PRO A 810 10.82 38.71 -4.37
CA PRO A 810 9.76 39.12 -3.46
C PRO A 810 8.45 38.34 -3.67
N GLU A 811 8.09 37.99 -4.92
CA GLU A 811 6.92 37.17 -5.22
C GLU A 811 7.05 35.75 -4.64
N GLU A 812 8.23 35.13 -4.73
CA GLU A 812 8.49 33.83 -4.10
C GLU A 812 8.42 33.93 -2.57
N ARG A 813 8.99 34.99 -1.96
CA ARG A 813 8.88 35.25 -0.51
C ARG A 813 7.43 35.42 -0.08
N MET A 814 6.64 36.16 -0.85
CA MET A 814 5.21 36.35 -0.59
C MET A 814 4.45 35.02 -0.65
N GLY A 815 4.74 34.17 -1.64
CA GLY A 815 4.12 32.85 -1.76
C GLY A 815 4.36 31.96 -0.53
N MET A 816 5.60 31.88 -0.04
CA MET A 816 5.94 31.15 1.19
C MET A 816 5.24 31.74 2.43
N LEU A 817 5.17 33.08 2.54
CA LEU A 817 4.47 33.73 3.64
C LEU A 817 2.96 33.49 3.62
N VAL A 818 2.33 33.39 2.45
CA VAL A 818 0.90 33.05 2.35
C VAL A 818 0.64 31.65 2.89
N TRP A 819 1.49 30.66 2.55
CA TRP A 819 1.36 29.31 3.12
C TRP A 819 1.61 29.30 4.64
N ARG A 820 2.61 30.04 5.12
CA ARG A 820 2.82 30.21 6.56
C ARG A 820 1.61 30.84 7.26
N ALA A 821 1.04 31.90 6.69
CA ALA A 821 -0.17 32.56 7.19
C ALA A 821 -1.36 31.60 7.22
N HIS A 822 -1.51 30.77 6.18
CA HIS A 822 -2.52 29.73 6.11
C HIS A 822 -2.37 28.70 7.23
N ARG A 823 -1.15 28.22 7.51
CA ARG A 823 -0.92 27.26 8.60
C ARG A 823 -1.22 27.85 9.98
N CYS A 824 -0.96 29.13 10.23
CA CYS A 824 -1.41 29.80 11.45
C CYS A 824 -2.95 29.91 11.49
N ALA A 825 -3.56 30.32 10.38
CA ALA A 825 -5.01 30.49 10.27
C ALA A 825 -5.76 29.17 10.55
N ARG A 826 -5.20 28.03 10.11
CA ARG A 826 -5.73 26.69 10.38
C ARG A 826 -5.89 26.38 11.86
N ILE A 827 -4.93 26.75 12.70
CA ILE A 827 -5.07 26.59 14.16
C ILE A 827 -6.25 27.43 14.65
N ILE A 828 -6.27 28.71 14.29
CA ILE A 828 -7.23 29.69 14.80
C ILE A 828 -8.66 29.29 14.44
N PHE A 829 -8.96 29.11 13.14
CA PHE A 829 -10.35 28.84 12.74
C PHE A 829 -10.79 27.43 13.16
N SER A 830 -9.92 26.41 13.06
CA SER A 830 -10.32 25.02 13.36
C SER A 830 -10.59 24.82 14.84
N LEU A 831 -9.72 25.33 15.74
CA LEU A 831 -9.96 25.23 17.18
C LEU A 831 -11.16 26.08 17.59
N ASN A 832 -11.32 27.31 17.09
CA ASN A 832 -12.50 28.11 17.39
C ASN A 832 -13.80 27.45 16.87
N PHE A 833 -13.78 26.80 15.72
CA PHE A 833 -14.91 26.02 15.24
C PHE A 833 -15.25 24.87 16.20
N HIS A 834 -14.27 24.04 16.57
CA HIS A 834 -14.50 22.89 17.44
C HIS A 834 -14.87 23.27 18.89
N LEU A 835 -14.50 24.48 19.34
CA LEU A 835 -14.94 25.09 20.60
C LEU A 835 -16.34 25.74 20.51
N GLY A 836 -16.96 25.75 19.33
CA GLY A 836 -18.28 26.36 19.11
C GLY A 836 -18.27 27.89 19.03
N ARG A 837 -17.10 28.51 18.82
CA ARG A 837 -16.93 29.97 18.75
C ARG A 837 -17.08 30.52 17.33
N PHE A 838 -16.76 29.73 16.31
CA PHE A 838 -16.89 30.11 14.89
C PHE A 838 -17.96 29.28 14.17
N SER A 839 -18.72 29.93 13.30
CA SER A 839 -19.56 29.27 12.29
C SER A 839 -18.74 28.88 11.06
N PRO A 840 -19.25 27.96 10.19
CA PRO A 840 -18.59 27.64 8.93
C PRO A 840 -18.36 28.87 8.04
N ASP A 841 -19.28 29.84 8.03
CA ASP A 841 -19.13 31.08 7.26
C ASP A 841 -17.98 31.93 7.80
N GLN A 842 -17.87 32.05 9.13
CA GLN A 842 -16.76 32.79 9.77
C GLN A 842 -15.41 32.14 9.48
N CYS A 843 -15.34 30.81 9.42
CA CYS A 843 -14.11 30.12 9.01
C CYS A 843 -13.70 30.49 7.57
N VAL A 844 -14.66 30.55 6.64
CA VAL A 844 -14.40 30.91 5.23
C VAL A 844 -13.96 32.36 5.12
N ASP A 845 -14.70 33.27 5.75
CA ASP A 845 -14.39 34.70 5.77
C ASP A 845 -13.02 34.95 6.39
N PHE A 846 -12.68 34.23 7.46
CA PHE A 846 -11.36 34.32 8.08
C PHE A 846 -10.26 34.01 7.06
N LEU A 847 -10.32 32.90 6.33
CA LEU A 847 -9.31 32.57 5.31
C LEU A 847 -9.24 33.59 4.18
N VAL A 848 -10.39 34.10 3.71
CA VAL A 848 -10.42 35.13 2.66
C VAL A 848 -9.73 36.40 3.14
N ASP A 849 -10.09 36.89 4.33
CA ASP A 849 -9.65 38.20 4.81
C ASP A 849 -8.21 38.20 5.34
N ASN A 850 -7.78 37.07 5.90
CA ASN A 850 -6.52 36.92 6.61
C ASN A 850 -5.45 36.18 5.81
N VAL A 851 -5.80 35.28 4.88
CA VAL A 851 -4.79 34.59 4.07
C VAL A 851 -4.73 35.16 2.64
N GLY A 852 -5.85 35.70 2.15
CA GLY A 852 -5.96 36.16 0.77
C GLY A 852 -6.34 35.04 -0.20
N PHE A 853 -6.95 33.96 0.29
CA PHE A 853 -7.50 32.91 -0.57
C PHE A 853 -8.74 33.39 -1.33
N GLU A 854 -8.92 32.85 -2.54
CA GLU A 854 -10.19 32.99 -3.25
C GLU A 854 -11.30 32.31 -2.45
N ARG A 855 -12.50 32.89 -2.40
CA ARG A 855 -13.61 32.34 -1.60
C ARG A 855 -13.88 30.87 -1.92
N ARG A 856 -13.85 30.45 -3.19
CA ARG A 856 -14.01 29.04 -3.59
C ARG A 856 -12.96 28.13 -2.94
N ASN A 857 -11.69 28.54 -2.92
CA ASN A 857 -10.60 27.77 -2.32
C ASN A 857 -10.74 27.73 -0.79
N ALA A 858 -11.10 28.87 -0.18
CA ALA A 858 -11.38 28.94 1.26
C ALA A 858 -12.56 28.03 1.66
N THR A 859 -13.65 28.00 0.89
CA THR A 859 -14.78 27.09 1.11
C THR A 859 -14.35 25.62 1.05
N ALA A 860 -13.53 25.24 0.06
CA ALA A 860 -13.00 23.87 -0.04
C ALA A 860 -12.09 23.52 1.16
N GLU A 861 -11.25 24.46 1.58
CA GLU A 861 -10.37 24.32 2.75
C GLU A 861 -11.16 24.11 4.04
N VAL A 862 -12.18 24.93 4.29
CA VAL A 862 -13.03 24.80 5.47
C VAL A 862 -13.81 23.50 5.42
N ARG A 863 -14.38 23.13 4.26
CA ARG A 863 -15.14 21.87 4.09
C ARG A 863 -14.32 20.66 4.52
N ARG A 864 -13.05 20.57 4.11
CA ARG A 864 -12.18 19.48 4.55
C ARG A 864 -11.84 19.60 6.03
N SER A 865 -11.62 20.81 6.54
CA SER A 865 -11.14 21.05 7.91
C SER A 865 -12.17 20.77 9.00
N ILE A 866 -13.45 21.10 8.77
CA ILE A 866 -14.52 20.93 9.76
C ILE A 866 -15.40 19.70 9.51
N GLY A 867 -15.23 19.07 8.35
CA GLY A 867 -15.93 17.86 7.95
C GLY A 867 -15.41 16.61 8.66
N PRO A 868 -16.01 15.44 8.40
CA PRO A 868 -15.67 14.19 9.08
C PRO A 868 -14.33 13.57 8.62
N SER A 869 -13.71 14.12 7.57
CA SER A 869 -12.54 13.54 6.92
C SER A 869 -11.26 13.62 7.76
N TYR A 870 -11.17 14.59 8.68
CA TYR A 870 -9.96 14.80 9.50
C TYR A 870 -10.29 14.84 10.98
N PRO A 871 -9.37 14.34 11.85
CA PRO A 871 -9.52 14.48 13.29
C PRO A 871 -9.38 15.96 13.71
N PRO A 872 -9.93 16.37 14.87
CA PRO A 872 -10.06 17.77 15.26
C PRO A 872 -8.74 18.56 15.35
N LEU A 873 -7.62 17.88 15.61
CA LEU A 873 -6.30 18.53 15.70
C LEU A 873 -5.51 18.52 14.38
N TYR A 874 -5.99 17.86 13.32
CA TYR A 874 -5.21 17.67 12.10
C TYR A 874 -4.74 19.00 11.49
N GLN A 875 -5.64 20.00 11.43
CA GLN A 875 -5.32 21.29 10.84
C GLN A 875 -4.33 22.08 11.70
N ALA A 876 -4.40 21.93 13.02
CA ALA A 876 -3.48 22.59 13.95
C ALA A 876 -2.08 21.95 13.94
N ALA A 877 -1.99 20.65 13.66
CA ALA A 877 -0.77 19.87 13.72
C ALA A 877 0.36 20.38 12.82
N TYR A 878 0.02 20.98 11.67
CA TYR A 878 0.97 21.58 10.73
C TYR A 878 1.91 22.59 11.40
N MET A 879 1.37 23.71 11.88
CA MET A 879 2.19 24.76 12.46
C MET A 879 2.64 24.40 13.87
N LEU A 880 1.80 23.73 14.67
CA LEU A 880 2.18 23.34 16.03
C LEU A 880 3.36 22.35 16.04
N GLY A 881 3.33 21.34 15.17
CA GLY A 881 4.45 20.42 15.01
C GLY A 881 5.73 21.12 14.55
N ALA A 882 5.61 22.09 13.61
CA ALA A 882 6.76 22.88 13.18
C ALA A 882 7.35 23.75 14.29
N LEU A 883 6.52 24.37 15.14
CA LEU A 883 6.99 25.16 16.29
C LEU A 883 7.69 24.29 17.33
N GLN A 884 7.14 23.10 17.60
CA GLN A 884 7.79 22.09 18.42
C GLN A 884 9.18 21.74 17.86
N ILE A 885 9.29 21.39 16.58
CA ILE A 885 10.59 21.04 15.97
C ILE A 885 11.56 22.24 15.97
N ARG A 886 11.08 23.48 15.74
CA ARG A 886 11.91 24.69 15.88
C ARG A 886 12.43 24.87 17.31
N GLN A 887 11.62 24.55 18.33
CA GLN A 887 12.11 24.59 19.70
C GLN A 887 13.15 23.50 19.95
N LEU A 888 12.94 22.28 19.44
CA LEU A 888 13.96 21.22 19.52
C LEU A 888 15.26 21.63 18.80
N HIS A 889 15.17 22.27 17.64
CA HIS A 889 16.34 22.80 16.94
C HIS A 889 17.11 23.81 17.79
N ARG A 890 16.39 24.68 18.54
CA ARG A 890 17.03 25.59 19.51
C ARG A 890 17.68 24.85 20.68
N GLU A 891 17.01 23.82 21.21
CA GLU A 891 17.48 23.04 22.35
C GLU A 891 18.69 22.15 22.00
N MET A 892 18.74 21.56 20.80
CA MET A 892 19.77 20.59 20.39
C MET A 892 20.85 21.21 19.50
N VAL A 893 20.47 22.00 18.50
CA VAL A 893 21.42 22.48 17.47
C VAL A 893 22.03 23.82 17.87
N LEU A 894 21.19 24.80 18.22
CA LEU A 894 21.71 26.13 18.58
C LEU A 894 22.44 26.17 19.93
N SER A 895 22.18 25.20 20.80
CA SER A 895 22.96 24.98 22.04
C SER A 895 24.34 24.37 21.78
N GLY A 896 24.53 23.72 20.63
CA GLY A 896 25.75 23.02 20.24
C GLY A 896 25.81 21.55 20.65
N GLU A 897 24.69 20.96 21.12
CA GLU A 897 24.63 19.53 21.48
C GLU A 897 24.64 18.60 20.25
N MET A 898 24.06 19.04 19.13
CA MET A 898 24.02 18.31 17.86
C MET A 898 24.37 19.24 16.69
N THR A 899 24.93 18.68 15.62
CA THR A 899 25.01 19.37 14.32
C THR A 899 23.64 19.39 13.63
N GLU A 900 23.50 20.25 12.60
CA GLU A 900 22.29 20.28 11.76
C GLU A 900 21.98 18.90 11.16
N ARG A 901 22.98 18.23 10.58
CA ARG A 901 22.80 16.90 9.99
C ARG A 901 22.40 15.85 11.02
N GLU A 902 23.12 15.77 12.13
CA GLU A 902 22.81 14.78 13.19
C GLU A 902 21.38 14.96 13.71
N PHE A 903 20.94 16.20 13.93
CA PHE A 903 19.59 16.49 14.38
C PHE A 903 18.53 16.01 13.38
N HIS A 904 18.65 16.38 12.11
CA HIS A 904 17.63 16.01 11.12
C HIS A 904 17.66 14.53 10.75
N ASP A 905 18.84 13.91 10.66
CA ASP A 905 18.96 12.47 10.40
C ASP A 905 18.34 11.68 11.56
N SER A 906 18.59 12.07 12.82
CA SER A 906 17.99 11.42 14.00
C SER A 906 16.47 11.54 14.02
N ILE A 907 15.90 12.66 13.56
CA ILE A 907 14.44 12.80 13.43
C ILE A 907 13.87 11.81 12.40
N MET A 908 14.56 11.64 11.27
CA MET A 908 14.16 10.73 10.21
C MET A 908 14.29 9.26 10.62
N GLU A 909 15.32 8.91 11.39
CA GLU A 909 15.54 7.55 11.94
C GLU A 909 14.59 7.20 13.09
N ALA A 910 14.18 8.17 13.91
CA ALA A 910 13.20 7.93 14.97
C ALA A 910 11.81 7.56 14.40
N GLY A 911 11.51 7.92 13.15
CA GLY A 911 10.24 7.64 12.50
C GLY A 911 9.06 8.46 13.06
N MET A 912 7.83 8.11 12.68
CA MET A 912 6.63 8.90 13.01
C MET A 912 6.21 8.77 14.48
N LEU A 913 6.40 9.84 15.28
CA LEU A 913 5.92 9.90 16.66
C LEU A 913 5.63 11.34 17.15
N PRO A 914 4.80 11.54 18.20
CA PRO A 914 4.54 12.87 18.77
C PRO A 914 5.85 13.57 19.14
N ILE A 915 5.95 14.88 18.87
CA ILE A 915 7.24 15.60 18.96
C ILE A 915 7.80 15.62 20.40
N ALA A 916 6.94 15.53 21.43
CA ALA A 916 7.41 15.40 22.81
C ALA A 916 8.19 14.09 23.02
N MET A 917 7.78 12.98 22.42
CA MET A 917 8.54 11.71 22.50
C MET A 917 9.83 11.78 21.68
N LEU A 918 9.80 12.50 20.56
CA LEU A 918 10.98 12.71 19.71
C LEU A 918 12.04 13.49 20.47
N ARG A 919 11.63 14.47 21.28
CA ARG A 919 12.52 15.19 22.19
C ARG A 919 13.29 14.24 23.12
N GLU A 920 12.61 13.28 23.72
CA GLU A 920 13.22 12.34 24.67
C GLU A 920 14.19 11.39 23.97
N ILE A 921 13.85 10.92 22.75
CA ILE A 921 14.79 10.18 21.88
C ILE A 921 16.03 11.00 21.58
N LEU A 922 15.88 12.26 21.15
CA LEU A 922 17.03 13.10 20.79
C LEU A 922 17.92 13.43 21.99
N LYS A 923 17.34 13.54 23.19
CA LYS A 923 18.08 13.77 24.44
C LYS A 923 18.72 12.50 25.02
N GLN A 924 18.32 11.33 24.56
CA GLN A 924 18.71 10.04 25.13
C GLN A 924 18.35 9.94 26.63
N GLU A 925 17.23 10.54 27.03
CA GLU A 925 16.74 10.52 28.41
C GLU A 925 15.80 9.31 28.60
N PRO A 926 16.05 8.42 29.59
CA PRO A 926 15.16 7.29 29.86
C PRO A 926 13.81 7.78 30.41
N LEU A 927 12.74 7.13 29.97
CA LEU A 927 11.37 7.44 30.38
C LEU A 927 11.00 6.70 31.66
N GLN A 928 10.01 7.24 32.36
CA GLN A 928 9.41 6.63 33.54
C GLN A 928 7.99 6.17 33.19
N ARG A 929 7.67 4.92 33.56
CA ARG A 929 6.42 4.26 33.15
C ARG A 929 5.15 5.06 33.51
N ASP A 930 5.11 5.61 34.72
CA ASP A 930 3.93 6.30 35.27
C ASP A 930 3.95 7.84 35.05
N GLU A 931 5.00 8.38 34.41
CA GLU A 931 5.17 9.81 34.19
C GLU A 931 5.38 10.10 32.69
N PRO A 932 4.31 10.08 31.87
CA PRO A 932 4.44 10.34 30.44
C PRO A 932 5.00 11.76 30.22
N PRO A 933 5.99 11.92 29.33
CA PRO A 933 6.59 13.23 29.06
C PRO A 933 5.50 14.16 28.54
N ARG A 934 5.32 15.30 29.19
CA ARG A 934 4.39 16.34 28.76
C ARG A 934 5.16 17.60 28.47
N TRP A 935 4.85 18.22 27.35
CA TRP A 935 5.63 19.35 26.89
C TRP A 935 4.80 20.57 26.56
N LYS A 936 5.24 21.69 27.14
CA LYS A 936 4.77 23.03 26.83
C LYS A 936 5.88 23.77 26.10
N PHE A 937 5.66 24.00 24.81
CA PHE A 937 6.57 24.66 23.88
C PHE A 937 6.17 26.12 23.61
N ASN A 938 7.08 26.94 23.09
CA ASN A 938 6.89 28.37 22.85
C ASN A 938 7.18 28.81 21.42
#